data_AF-A0A524Q495-F1
#
_entry.id   AF-A0A524Q495-F1
#
_cell.length_a   1.000
_cell.length_b   1.000
_cell.length_c   1.000
_cell.angle_alpha   90.00
_cell.angle_beta   90.00
_cell.angle_gamma   90.00
#
_symmetry.space_group_name_H-M   'P 1'
#
loop_
_entity.id
_entity.type
_entity.pdbx_description
1 polymer ?
#
loop_
_entity_poly.entity_id
_entity_poly.type
_entity_poly.pdbx_seq_one_letter_code
_entity_poly.pdbx_strand_id
1 'polypeptide(L)'
;MHIGPVSFTIESSNSIPKPGAASMATRIEELRERIDVLEKELLAIKAELTGPESGEKGAGAVPAVARPAVAHRRRSATGEFLKRLLGDNAEVSIGGIVIGIIGAAAFLLGAGWFIKLAIERHWLNESARIINSLLVGFGAIVVSWRLAKGGFRKLPSAVTGTGYAILYFAVFGAYYYFGLLGLKEAFLFMVSLSLASACMAGIGKSQLLYLFSLFGAYIAPLLMSQGENSYRFLFIYMTIFNVIFLFMSRSFEWKVSAYLVLFFNNVVYAGWMNASLPESSFPVPFIFISLLFTIFMLRRVFILKRPDHSKIPEDVLYLLAVVAYICMGHLTVDHFYPSFVPHFYLFVCLFLALWQMIFTKEGEGVFQRRSASLALLAMISLMLTALSMFARAPWQITAMVAVTGIISFLGAFEDRKSLIVAAIPLWSITVMVLLFMQRGMPEGGWPVLNSRFYHYLLGALFLAATFHIRRDLREFRAYGFLALFLVIVASLLENYDFVTGDVSFRRLTYSYVLLFYAFALIVPGFKLGRPLLRITGLSLIGIVIVKFYAYDMWVLALIVRIAAGLTLGIILILTALFYQKFKEKLVKTMAPTKLLFVLIFAGLALPASAEPVRIKSFKYFQEITAEKPVDQETIYGTIDLDENVYRHSWRYDLRVVHGGRALPYLLEDKQDEGKGKWGKPDVVFQRLTREGRIYVLDLPAIPEGAEYTRLAVEAGGNYEMNILVSESARPEEWRGIGTYFIHKYENESQKKTIPLRLKGRRFLRLETNSTLSLTFPGIEFRPEGRVT
;
A
#
# COMPACT_ATOMS: atom_id res chain seq x y z
N MET A 1 8.79 4.65 -62.44
CA MET A 1 10.25 4.83 -62.57
C MET A 1 10.92 4.01 -61.46
N HIS A 2 11.87 3.14 -61.85
CA HIS A 2 12.53 2.05 -61.11
C HIS A 2 13.29 2.47 -59.82
N ILE A 3 13.70 1.60 -58.89
CA ILE A 3 14.71 0.50 -58.99
C ILE A 3 14.57 -0.49 -57.80
N GLY A 4 14.90 -1.77 -58.02
CA GLY A 4 14.84 -2.92 -57.10
C GLY A 4 16.16 -3.33 -56.40
N PRO A 5 16.22 -4.50 -55.73
CA PRO A 5 16.88 -4.69 -54.43
C PRO A 5 18.24 -5.42 -54.44
N VAL A 6 18.93 -5.37 -53.29
CA VAL A 6 20.28 -5.94 -53.04
C VAL A 6 20.19 -7.23 -52.19
N SER A 7 20.95 -8.26 -52.58
CA SER A 7 21.20 -9.52 -51.86
C SER A 7 22.68 -9.63 -51.43
N PHE A 8 22.95 -10.37 -50.35
CA PHE A 8 24.28 -10.60 -49.77
C PHE A 8 24.69 -12.07 -49.85
N THR A 9 25.95 -12.32 -50.21
CA THR A 9 26.69 -13.59 -50.05
C THR A 9 28.18 -13.29 -49.88
N ILE A 10 28.85 -13.81 -48.84
CA ILE A 10 30.32 -13.97 -48.80
C ILE A 10 30.68 -15.29 -48.11
N GLU A 11 31.49 -16.08 -48.81
CA GLU A 11 32.04 -17.40 -48.50
C GLU A 11 33.26 -17.39 -47.56
N SER A 12 33.56 -18.58 -47.03
CA SER A 12 34.63 -18.94 -46.09
C SER A 12 36.06 -18.85 -46.64
N SER A 13 37.02 -18.41 -45.82
CA SER A 13 38.46 -18.67 -46.04
C SER A 13 39.08 -19.47 -44.89
N ASN A 14 39.62 -20.64 -45.22
CA ASN A 14 40.42 -21.53 -44.38
C ASN A 14 41.92 -21.25 -44.62
N SER A 15 42.73 -21.08 -43.56
CA SER A 15 44.07 -21.71 -43.41
C SER A 15 44.80 -21.19 -42.15
N ILE A 16 44.91 -22.05 -41.14
CA ILE A 16 45.79 -21.91 -39.97
C ILE A 16 46.85 -23.03 -40.10
N PRO A 17 48.16 -22.77 -39.89
CA PRO A 17 49.18 -23.81 -40.02
C PRO A 17 49.23 -24.71 -38.77
N LYS A 18 49.35 -26.03 -38.97
CA LYS A 18 49.55 -27.05 -37.93
C LYS A 18 51.04 -27.12 -37.52
N PRO A 19 51.40 -27.20 -36.23
CA PRO A 19 52.76 -27.49 -35.80
C PRO A 19 53.09 -28.99 -35.98
N GLY A 20 54.32 -29.27 -36.43
CA GLY A 20 54.80 -30.62 -36.76
C GLY A 20 54.92 -31.56 -35.57
N ALA A 21 54.69 -32.86 -35.83
CA ALA A 21 54.61 -33.95 -34.85
C ALA A 21 55.81 -34.05 -33.89
N ALA A 22 57.00 -33.59 -34.30
CA ALA A 22 58.19 -33.55 -33.44
C ALA A 22 58.01 -32.65 -32.21
N SER A 23 57.30 -31.51 -32.33
CA SER A 23 57.10 -30.58 -31.20
C SER A 23 56.10 -31.10 -30.15
N MET A 24 55.19 -31.99 -30.56
CA MET A 24 54.17 -32.56 -29.68
C MET A 24 54.75 -33.68 -28.84
N ALA A 25 55.66 -34.49 -29.41
CA ALA A 25 56.39 -35.52 -28.68
C ALA A 25 57.28 -34.92 -27.58
N THR A 26 58.02 -33.84 -27.87
CA THR A 26 58.85 -33.15 -26.87
C THR A 26 58.00 -32.57 -25.73
N ARG A 27 56.81 -32.04 -26.04
CA ARG A 27 55.89 -31.47 -25.05
C ARG A 27 55.26 -32.54 -24.16
N ILE A 28 55.01 -33.73 -24.71
CA ILE A 28 54.50 -34.88 -23.95
C ILE A 28 55.57 -35.35 -22.96
N GLU A 29 56.83 -35.42 -23.38
CA GLU A 29 57.92 -35.88 -22.52
C GLU A 29 58.19 -34.88 -21.37
N GLU A 30 58.18 -33.58 -21.66
CA GLU A 30 58.29 -32.52 -20.65
C GLU A 30 57.13 -32.55 -19.64
N LEU A 31 55.92 -32.87 -20.10
CA LEU A 31 54.76 -33.05 -19.21
C LEU A 31 54.86 -34.31 -18.36
N ARG A 32 55.43 -35.39 -18.90
CA ARG A 32 55.61 -36.66 -18.20
C ARG A 32 56.62 -36.54 -17.08
N GLU A 33 57.75 -35.89 -17.35
CA GLU A 33 58.80 -35.63 -16.35
C GLU A 33 58.26 -34.76 -15.20
N ARG A 34 57.38 -33.79 -15.51
CA ARG A 34 56.76 -32.91 -14.52
C ARG A 34 55.72 -33.63 -13.64
N ILE A 35 55.07 -34.65 -14.17
CA ILE A 35 54.14 -35.50 -13.40
C ILE A 35 54.92 -36.40 -12.44
N ASP A 36 56.03 -37.00 -12.88
CA ASP A 36 56.87 -37.86 -12.04
C ASP A 36 57.47 -37.10 -10.85
N VAL A 37 57.87 -35.83 -11.05
CA VAL A 37 58.35 -34.96 -9.97
C VAL A 37 57.24 -34.69 -8.95
N LEU A 38 56.03 -34.36 -9.43
CA LEU A 38 54.88 -34.12 -8.55
C LEU A 38 54.45 -35.37 -7.78
N GLU A 39 54.53 -36.55 -8.39
CA GLU A 39 54.19 -37.82 -7.73
C GLU A 39 55.20 -38.17 -6.63
N LYS A 40 56.50 -37.91 -6.85
CA LYS A 40 57.53 -38.04 -5.81
C LYS A 40 57.32 -37.07 -4.64
N GLU A 41 56.95 -35.82 -4.90
CA GLU A 41 56.64 -34.85 -3.84
C GLU A 41 55.40 -35.28 -3.03
N LEU A 42 54.38 -35.82 -3.70
CA LEU A 42 53.16 -36.29 -3.05
C LEU A 42 53.42 -37.55 -2.21
N LEU A 43 54.30 -38.45 -2.67
CA LEU A 43 54.74 -39.62 -1.92
C LEU A 43 55.62 -39.24 -0.71
N ALA A 44 56.48 -38.23 -0.83
CA ALA A 44 57.26 -37.70 0.28
C ALA A 44 56.36 -37.11 1.38
N ILE A 45 55.37 -36.30 1.00
CA ILE A 45 54.38 -35.73 1.93
C ILE A 45 53.52 -36.83 2.58
N LYS A 46 53.15 -37.87 1.80
CA LYS A 46 52.36 -38.99 2.32
C LYS A 46 53.17 -39.85 3.31
N ALA A 47 54.46 -40.06 3.05
CA ALA A 47 55.36 -40.76 3.96
C ALA A 47 55.59 -39.99 5.28
N GLU A 48 55.62 -38.65 5.21
CA GLU A 48 55.72 -37.78 6.39
C GLU A 48 54.42 -37.79 7.23
N LEU A 49 53.27 -38.03 6.61
CA LEU A 49 51.97 -38.16 7.27
C LEU A 49 51.68 -39.55 7.86
N THR A 50 52.43 -40.59 7.47
CA THR A 50 52.20 -42.00 7.90
C THR A 50 53.37 -42.62 8.66
N GLY A 51 54.13 -41.83 9.43
CA GLY A 51 55.06 -42.37 10.43
C GLY A 51 54.33 -43.18 11.52
N PRO A 52 54.94 -44.24 12.08
CA PRO A 52 54.22 -45.28 12.82
C PRO A 52 53.73 -44.84 14.20
N GLU A 53 52.45 -45.14 14.48
CA GLU A 53 51.86 -45.11 15.82
C GLU A 53 52.55 -46.13 16.73
N SER A 54 53.27 -45.65 17.74
CA SER A 54 53.73 -46.47 18.87
C SER A 54 52.85 -46.21 20.10
N GLY A 55 51.94 -47.15 20.36
CA GLY A 55 51.59 -47.70 21.68
C GLY A 55 51.25 -46.75 22.83
N GLU A 56 49.98 -46.78 23.23
CA GLU A 56 49.48 -46.35 24.53
C GLU A 56 50.29 -46.92 25.71
N LYS A 57 50.66 -46.07 26.67
CA LYS A 57 50.63 -46.36 28.11
C LYS A 57 50.72 -45.07 28.95
N GLY A 58 49.75 -44.90 29.85
CA GLY A 58 49.97 -44.33 31.19
C GLY A 58 49.88 -42.82 31.37
N ALA A 59 48.72 -42.38 31.87
CA ALA A 59 48.46 -41.30 32.84
C ALA A 59 49.56 -40.24 33.12
N GLY A 60 49.19 -38.98 32.90
CA GLY A 60 49.90 -37.82 33.47
C GLY A 60 49.34 -36.49 32.95
N ALA A 61 48.68 -35.73 33.82
CA ALA A 61 48.13 -34.42 33.52
C ALA A 61 49.21 -33.41 33.07
N VAL A 62 49.02 -32.77 31.91
CA VAL A 62 49.81 -31.63 31.40
C VAL A 62 48.86 -30.69 30.63
N PRO A 63 49.00 -29.35 30.76
CA PRO A 63 47.91 -28.41 30.56
C PRO A 63 47.58 -28.14 29.09
N ALA A 64 46.33 -27.74 28.86
CA ALA A 64 45.80 -27.34 27.57
C ALA A 64 46.58 -26.15 26.98
N VAL A 65 47.61 -26.42 26.19
CA VAL A 65 48.16 -25.44 25.25
C VAL A 65 47.15 -25.34 24.11
N ALA A 66 46.49 -24.18 24.05
CA ALA A 66 45.55 -23.82 23.01
C ALA A 66 46.21 -23.97 21.62
N ARG A 67 45.70 -24.88 20.79
CA ARG A 67 45.92 -24.83 19.35
C ARG A 67 45.41 -23.48 18.84
N PRO A 68 46.19 -22.69 18.08
CA PRO A 68 45.67 -21.48 17.48
C PRO A 68 44.57 -21.90 16.51
N ALA A 69 43.34 -21.52 16.82
CA ALA A 69 42.24 -21.62 15.90
C ALA A 69 42.63 -20.81 14.66
N VAL A 70 42.98 -21.48 13.57
CA VAL A 70 42.96 -20.87 12.24
C VAL A 70 41.49 -20.61 11.94
N ALA A 71 41.00 -19.49 12.45
CA ALA A 71 39.75 -18.91 12.06
C ALA A 71 39.85 -18.72 10.55
N HIS A 72 39.16 -19.57 9.79
CA HIS A 72 38.79 -19.29 8.42
C HIS A 72 37.92 -18.02 8.47
N ARG A 73 38.59 -16.88 8.45
CA ARG A 73 37.99 -15.56 8.37
C ARG A 73 37.42 -15.48 6.96
N ARG A 74 36.18 -15.96 6.80
CA ARG A 74 35.32 -15.59 5.67
C ARG A 74 35.17 -14.07 5.72
N ARG A 75 36.15 -13.34 5.16
CA ARG A 75 35.93 -11.98 4.68
C ARG A 75 34.83 -12.12 3.66
N SER A 76 33.69 -11.48 3.91
CA SER A 76 32.56 -11.50 2.97
C SER A 76 33.08 -11.04 1.61
N ALA A 77 32.91 -11.87 0.57
CA ALA A 77 33.26 -11.50 -0.81
C ALA A 77 32.63 -10.14 -1.20
N THR A 78 31.45 -9.83 -0.65
CA THR A 78 30.77 -8.54 -0.78
C THR A 78 31.57 -7.38 -0.17
N GLY A 79 32.18 -7.57 0.99
CA GLY A 79 32.99 -6.55 1.67
C GLY A 79 34.30 -6.26 0.93
N GLU A 80 34.91 -7.28 0.32
CA GLU A 80 36.14 -7.13 -0.47
C GLU A 80 35.85 -6.59 -1.89
N PHE A 81 34.72 -6.98 -2.48
CA PHE A 81 34.17 -6.40 -3.71
C PHE A 81 33.77 -4.93 -3.53
N LEU A 82 33.04 -4.61 -2.45
CA LEU A 82 32.70 -3.23 -2.10
C LEU A 82 33.96 -2.41 -1.84
N LYS A 83 34.94 -2.94 -1.11
CA LYS A 83 36.22 -2.25 -0.87
C LYS A 83 37.02 -2.02 -2.16
N ARG A 84 37.01 -2.98 -3.09
CA ARG A 84 37.58 -2.84 -4.45
C ARG A 84 36.83 -1.84 -5.32
N LEU A 85 35.50 -1.77 -5.23
CA LEU A 85 34.67 -0.82 -5.99
C LEU A 85 34.76 0.61 -5.42
N LEU A 86 34.91 0.74 -4.10
CA LEU A 86 34.79 2.00 -3.36
C LEU A 86 36.14 2.69 -3.10
N GLY A 87 37.27 1.97 -3.15
CA GLY A 87 38.61 2.52 -2.86
C GLY A 87 38.75 3.04 -1.42
N ASP A 88 39.93 3.55 -1.06
CA ASP A 88 40.26 3.98 0.32
C ASP A 88 39.40 5.14 0.84
N ASN A 89 38.72 5.88 -0.05
CA ASN A 89 37.79 6.97 0.28
C ASN A 89 36.34 6.55 -0.01
N ALA A 90 35.82 5.61 0.79
CA ALA A 90 34.48 5.06 0.62
C ALA A 90 33.37 6.13 0.62
N GLU A 91 33.47 7.20 1.42
CA GLU A 91 32.44 8.26 1.48
C GLU A 91 32.31 9.05 0.17
N VAL A 92 33.44 9.27 -0.53
CA VAL A 92 33.49 9.96 -1.82
C VAL A 92 32.90 9.04 -2.91
N SER A 93 33.34 7.79 -2.98
CA SER A 93 32.85 6.84 -3.98
C SER A 93 31.37 6.45 -3.81
N ILE A 94 30.85 6.42 -2.57
CA ILE A 94 29.41 6.21 -2.29
C ILE A 94 28.58 7.33 -2.92
N GLY A 95 29.01 8.59 -2.82
CA GLY A 95 28.30 9.73 -3.38
C GLY A 95 28.04 9.58 -4.89
N GLY A 96 29.07 9.26 -5.67
CA GLY A 96 28.94 9.12 -7.14
C GLY A 96 28.04 7.97 -7.58
N ILE A 97 28.13 6.80 -6.94
CA ILE A 97 27.29 5.64 -7.30
C ILE A 97 25.83 5.88 -6.90
N VAL A 98 25.59 6.41 -5.70
CA VAL A 98 24.23 6.68 -5.20
C VAL A 98 23.54 7.74 -6.05
N ILE A 99 24.23 8.84 -6.40
CA ILE A 99 23.69 9.87 -7.29
C ILE A 99 23.32 9.28 -8.66
N GLY A 100 24.17 8.40 -9.22
CA GLY A 100 23.89 7.75 -10.51
C GLY A 100 22.68 6.82 -10.48
N ILE A 101 22.51 6.04 -9.41
CA ILE A 101 21.33 5.17 -9.21
C ILE A 101 20.05 6.01 -9.08
N ILE A 102 20.09 7.10 -8.30
CA ILE A 102 18.96 8.02 -8.15
C ILE A 102 18.61 8.67 -9.50
N GLY A 103 19.61 9.09 -10.27
CA GLY A 103 19.40 9.64 -11.61
C GLY A 103 18.78 8.65 -12.59
N ALA A 104 19.25 7.39 -12.61
CA ALA A 104 18.66 6.34 -13.42
C ALA A 104 17.20 6.03 -13.02
N ALA A 105 16.91 6.00 -11.72
CA ALA A 105 15.54 5.83 -11.23
C ALA A 105 14.63 6.98 -11.66
N ALA A 106 15.08 8.24 -11.53
CA ALA A 106 14.32 9.42 -11.97
C ALA A 106 14.02 9.39 -13.48
N PHE A 107 15.00 8.98 -14.30
CA PHE A 107 14.81 8.83 -15.74
C PHE A 107 13.75 7.78 -16.10
N LEU A 108 13.81 6.60 -15.46
CA LEU A 108 12.83 5.52 -15.69
C LEU A 108 11.41 5.95 -15.31
N LEU A 109 11.25 6.70 -14.20
CA LEU A 109 9.97 7.28 -13.81
C LEU A 109 9.46 8.26 -14.89
N GLY A 110 10.34 9.13 -15.39
CA GLY A 110 10.09 10.01 -16.55
C GLY A 110 9.53 9.27 -17.76
N ALA A 111 10.21 8.18 -18.16
CA ALA A 111 9.77 7.33 -19.27
C ALA A 111 8.42 6.64 -19.00
N GLY A 112 8.17 6.20 -17.76
CA GLY A 112 6.88 5.63 -17.35
C GLY A 112 5.72 6.62 -17.52
N TRP A 113 5.89 7.88 -17.10
CA TRP A 113 4.88 8.92 -17.34
C TRP A 113 4.71 9.26 -18.83
N PHE A 114 5.74 9.09 -19.66
CA PHE A 114 5.62 9.26 -21.10
C PHE A 114 4.78 8.14 -21.75
N ILE A 115 4.95 6.88 -21.32
CA ILE A 115 4.08 5.78 -21.77
C ILE A 115 2.63 6.06 -21.34
N LYS A 116 2.41 6.55 -20.13
CA LYS A 116 1.10 7.00 -19.67
C LYS A 116 0.52 8.09 -20.59
N LEU A 117 1.33 9.08 -20.99
CA LEU A 117 0.91 10.12 -21.94
C LEU A 117 0.51 9.53 -23.31
N ALA A 118 1.27 8.56 -23.83
CA ALA A 118 0.94 7.88 -25.08
C ALA A 118 -0.38 7.10 -25.00
N ILE A 119 -0.66 6.50 -23.83
CA ILE A 119 -1.93 5.85 -23.52
C ILE A 119 -3.09 6.85 -23.48
N GLU A 120 -2.91 7.98 -22.80
CA GLU A 120 -3.92 9.05 -22.68
C GLU A 120 -4.23 9.74 -24.01
N ARG A 121 -3.26 9.79 -24.93
CA ARG A 121 -3.44 10.35 -26.29
C ARG A 121 -3.92 9.31 -27.31
N HIS A 122 -4.33 8.11 -26.88
CA HIS A 122 -4.80 7.01 -27.73
C HIS A 122 -3.79 6.57 -28.81
N TRP A 123 -2.49 6.74 -28.60
CA TRP A 123 -1.47 6.26 -29.56
C TRP A 123 -1.34 4.74 -29.57
N LEU A 124 -1.83 4.07 -28.54
CA LEU A 124 -1.88 2.61 -28.41
C LEU A 124 -3.34 2.17 -28.25
N ASN A 125 -3.88 1.39 -29.19
CA ASN A 125 -5.24 0.84 -29.09
C ASN A 125 -5.36 -0.23 -28.00
N GLU A 126 -6.58 -0.42 -27.47
CA GLU A 126 -6.89 -1.30 -26.33
C GLU A 126 -6.54 -2.77 -26.60
N SER A 127 -6.96 -3.31 -27.74
CA SER A 127 -6.64 -4.68 -28.15
C SER A 127 -5.14 -4.88 -28.36
N ALA A 128 -4.44 -3.88 -28.90
CA ALA A 128 -3.00 -3.92 -29.11
C ALA A 128 -2.24 -3.98 -27.78
N ARG A 129 -2.72 -3.29 -26.73
CA ARG A 129 -2.13 -3.36 -25.38
C ARG A 129 -2.21 -4.78 -24.80
N ILE A 130 -3.37 -5.43 -24.94
CA ILE A 130 -3.57 -6.80 -24.43
C ILE A 130 -2.80 -7.82 -25.25
N ILE A 131 -2.85 -7.75 -26.59
CA ILE A 131 -2.11 -8.69 -27.46
C ILE A 131 -0.60 -8.58 -27.21
N ASN A 132 -0.05 -7.36 -27.14
CA ASN A 132 1.37 -7.17 -26.83
C ASN A 132 1.73 -7.74 -25.44
N SER A 133 0.86 -7.56 -24.44
CA SER A 133 1.08 -8.13 -23.12
C SER A 133 1.05 -9.67 -23.14
N LEU A 134 0.13 -10.28 -23.88
CA LEU A 134 0.07 -11.72 -24.05
C LEU A 134 1.31 -12.26 -24.77
N LEU A 135 1.74 -11.62 -25.86
CA LEU A 135 2.94 -12.00 -26.60
C LEU A 135 4.19 -11.93 -25.74
N VAL A 136 4.35 -10.86 -24.94
CA VAL A 136 5.47 -10.72 -24.01
C VAL A 136 5.40 -11.78 -22.90
N GLY A 137 4.22 -12.04 -22.34
CA GLY A 137 4.03 -13.03 -21.28
C GLY A 137 4.34 -14.45 -21.73
N PHE A 138 3.74 -14.91 -22.84
CA PHE A 138 4.04 -16.22 -23.41
C PHE A 138 5.48 -16.32 -23.94
N GLY A 139 5.98 -15.25 -24.57
CA GLY A 139 7.37 -15.15 -25.02
C GLY A 139 8.36 -15.36 -23.89
N ALA A 140 8.13 -14.75 -22.72
CA ALA A 140 8.95 -14.96 -21.53
C ALA A 140 8.93 -16.43 -21.06
N ILE A 141 7.78 -17.10 -21.07
CA ILE A 141 7.67 -18.52 -20.71
C ILE A 141 8.46 -19.40 -21.69
N VAL A 142 8.37 -19.15 -23.00
CA VAL A 142 9.11 -19.89 -24.03
C VAL A 142 10.61 -19.67 -23.92
N VAL A 143 11.06 -18.42 -23.75
CA VAL A 143 12.47 -18.08 -23.52
C VAL A 143 12.99 -18.77 -22.27
N SER A 144 12.20 -18.75 -21.20
CA SER A 144 12.54 -19.46 -19.97
C SER A 144 12.73 -20.96 -20.18
N TRP A 145 11.84 -21.62 -20.93
CA TRP A 145 11.97 -23.04 -21.23
C TRP A 145 13.25 -23.36 -22.01
N ARG A 146 13.65 -22.50 -22.95
CA ARG A 146 14.95 -22.61 -23.65
C ARG A 146 16.12 -22.43 -22.70
N LEU A 147 16.07 -21.45 -21.79
CA LEU A 147 17.10 -21.24 -20.76
C LEU A 147 17.20 -22.42 -19.79
N ALA A 148 16.07 -23.06 -19.45
CA ALA A 148 16.06 -24.26 -18.62
C ALA A 148 16.77 -25.43 -19.31
N LYS A 149 16.56 -25.61 -20.62
CA LYS A 149 17.31 -26.58 -21.42
C LYS A 149 18.80 -26.24 -21.53
N GLY A 150 19.15 -24.95 -21.55
CA GLY A 150 20.52 -24.45 -21.58
C GLY A 150 21.31 -24.57 -20.26
N GLY A 151 20.76 -25.23 -19.23
CA GLY A 151 21.48 -25.53 -17.98
C GLY A 151 21.40 -24.45 -16.90
N PHE A 152 20.67 -23.35 -17.11
CA PHE A 152 20.50 -22.32 -16.09
C PHE A 152 19.56 -22.80 -14.96
N ARG A 153 20.04 -22.82 -13.70
CA ARG A 153 19.28 -23.40 -12.57
C ARG A 153 18.21 -22.50 -11.96
N LYS A 154 18.42 -21.18 -11.87
CA LYS A 154 17.51 -20.26 -11.13
C LYS A 154 16.83 -19.21 -12.03
N LEU A 155 17.51 -18.80 -13.09
CA LEU A 155 17.02 -17.78 -14.02
C LEU A 155 15.70 -18.18 -14.70
N PRO A 156 15.50 -19.42 -15.17
CA PRO A 156 14.24 -19.81 -15.81
C PRO A 156 13.03 -19.63 -14.91
N SER A 157 13.10 -20.04 -13.65
CA SER A 157 11.95 -19.91 -12.74
C SER A 157 11.50 -18.47 -12.54
N ALA A 158 12.45 -17.51 -12.49
CA ALA A 158 12.13 -16.10 -12.38
C ALA A 158 11.48 -15.56 -13.67
N VAL A 159 12.01 -15.95 -14.83
CA VAL A 159 11.48 -15.52 -16.13
C VAL A 159 10.09 -16.13 -16.40
N THR A 160 9.88 -17.41 -16.09
CA THR A 160 8.55 -18.05 -16.18
C THR A 160 7.55 -17.38 -15.26
N GLY A 161 7.94 -17.09 -14.01
CA GLY A 161 7.08 -16.38 -13.06
C GLY A 161 6.70 -14.98 -13.54
N THR A 162 7.65 -14.25 -14.11
CA THR A 162 7.40 -12.95 -14.74
C THR A 162 6.43 -13.07 -15.91
N GLY A 163 6.58 -14.10 -16.75
CA GLY A 163 5.64 -14.39 -17.83
C GLY A 163 4.21 -14.61 -17.32
N TYR A 164 4.02 -15.44 -16.28
CA TYR A 164 2.70 -15.63 -15.66
C TYR A 164 2.14 -14.33 -15.07
N ALA A 165 2.96 -13.51 -14.41
CA ALA A 165 2.51 -12.22 -13.86
C ALA A 165 1.98 -11.28 -14.97
N ILE A 166 2.68 -11.19 -16.10
CA ILE A 166 2.24 -10.38 -17.25
C ILE A 166 0.94 -10.92 -17.82
N LEU A 167 0.79 -12.24 -17.96
CA LEU A 167 -0.46 -12.86 -18.43
C LEU A 167 -1.63 -12.57 -17.47
N TYR A 168 -1.39 -12.61 -16.17
CA TYR A 168 -2.38 -12.22 -15.15
C TYR A 168 -2.87 -10.79 -15.32
N PHE A 169 -1.95 -9.83 -15.46
CA PHE A 169 -2.31 -8.44 -15.69
C PHE A 169 -3.02 -8.22 -17.03
N ALA A 170 -2.65 -8.97 -18.07
CA ALA A 170 -3.32 -8.92 -19.36
C ALA A 170 -4.78 -9.38 -19.26
N VAL A 171 -5.04 -10.53 -18.61
CA VAL A 171 -6.40 -11.04 -18.40
C VAL A 171 -7.21 -10.08 -17.52
N PHE A 172 -6.62 -9.58 -16.43
CA PHE A 172 -7.29 -8.59 -15.58
C PHE A 172 -7.65 -7.33 -16.34
N GLY A 173 -6.70 -6.78 -17.10
CA GLY A 173 -6.92 -5.54 -17.84
C GLY A 173 -7.94 -5.70 -18.96
N ALA A 174 -7.94 -6.86 -19.63
CA ALA A 174 -8.94 -7.21 -20.62
C ALA A 174 -10.35 -7.23 -20.03
N TYR A 175 -10.52 -7.73 -18.80
CA TYR A 175 -11.80 -7.69 -18.07
C TYR A 175 -12.15 -6.27 -17.59
N TYR A 176 -11.31 -5.70 -16.72
CA TYR A 176 -11.67 -4.52 -15.92
C TYR A 176 -11.60 -3.20 -16.67
N TYR A 177 -10.56 -3.01 -17.49
CA TYR A 177 -10.32 -1.72 -18.16
C TYR A 177 -10.88 -1.66 -19.58
N PHE A 178 -10.90 -2.79 -20.29
CA PHE A 178 -11.24 -2.81 -21.72
C PHE A 178 -12.54 -3.55 -22.04
N GLY A 179 -13.18 -4.20 -21.07
CA GLY A 179 -14.43 -4.93 -21.28
C GLY A 179 -14.38 -6.03 -22.36
N LEU A 180 -13.19 -6.54 -22.67
CA LEU A 180 -12.94 -7.57 -23.69
C LEU A 180 -13.29 -8.98 -23.20
N LEU A 181 -13.32 -9.19 -21.88
CA LEU A 181 -13.68 -10.46 -21.23
C LEU A 181 -14.83 -10.22 -20.27
N GLY A 182 -15.74 -11.19 -20.14
CA GLY A 182 -16.72 -11.21 -19.06
C GLY A 182 -16.12 -11.74 -17.75
N LEU A 183 -16.90 -11.63 -16.66
CA LEU A 183 -16.47 -12.02 -15.31
C LEU A 183 -16.12 -13.52 -15.23
N LYS A 184 -16.94 -14.38 -15.84
CA LYS A 184 -16.77 -15.84 -15.78
C LYS A 184 -15.53 -16.28 -16.54
N GLU A 185 -15.31 -15.70 -17.72
CA GLU A 185 -14.17 -15.97 -18.59
C GLU A 185 -12.87 -15.51 -17.92
N ALA A 186 -12.84 -14.28 -17.40
CA ALA A 186 -11.67 -13.73 -16.73
C ALA A 186 -11.29 -14.53 -15.48
N PHE A 187 -12.28 -14.88 -14.66
CA PHE A 187 -12.07 -15.71 -13.47
C PHE A 187 -11.53 -17.09 -13.84
N LEU A 188 -12.11 -17.75 -14.86
CA LEU A 188 -11.65 -19.05 -15.32
C LEU A 188 -10.20 -18.99 -15.81
N PHE A 189 -9.84 -18.02 -16.65
CA PHE A 189 -8.47 -17.85 -17.14
C PHE A 189 -7.47 -17.60 -15.99
N MET A 190 -7.82 -16.76 -15.02
CA MET A 190 -6.97 -16.54 -13.85
C MET A 190 -6.75 -17.83 -13.05
N VAL A 191 -7.82 -18.58 -12.74
CA VAL A 191 -7.67 -19.86 -12.02
C VAL A 191 -6.81 -20.85 -12.82
N SER A 192 -7.02 -20.95 -14.13
CA SER A 192 -6.19 -21.78 -15.00
C SER A 192 -4.71 -21.37 -14.99
N LEU A 193 -4.40 -20.06 -15.01
CA LEU A 193 -3.02 -19.57 -14.90
C LEU A 193 -2.39 -19.88 -13.53
N SER A 194 -3.18 -19.79 -12.45
CA SER A 194 -2.76 -20.21 -11.09
C SER A 194 -2.40 -21.68 -11.03
N LEU A 195 -3.27 -22.55 -11.55
CA LEU A 195 -3.04 -23.99 -11.54
C LEU A 195 -1.87 -24.38 -12.45
N ALA A 196 -1.78 -23.79 -13.65
CA ALA A 196 -0.68 -24.04 -14.57
C ALA A 196 0.68 -23.65 -13.95
N SER A 197 0.76 -22.52 -13.27
CA SER A 197 1.98 -22.10 -12.57
C SER A 197 2.30 -22.98 -11.36
N ALA A 198 1.30 -23.46 -10.61
CA ALA A 198 1.51 -24.43 -9.52
C ALA A 198 2.05 -25.77 -10.04
N CYS A 199 1.48 -26.30 -11.13
CA CYS A 199 1.93 -27.53 -11.76
C CYS A 199 3.36 -27.40 -12.26
N MET A 200 3.68 -26.31 -12.97
CA MET A 200 5.03 -26.02 -13.43
C MET A 200 6.01 -25.87 -12.27
N ALA A 201 5.57 -25.32 -11.13
CA ALA A 201 6.40 -25.22 -9.94
C ALA A 201 6.73 -26.59 -9.34
N GLY A 202 5.76 -27.51 -9.31
CA GLY A 202 5.97 -28.90 -8.89
C GLY A 202 6.94 -29.64 -9.81
N ILE A 203 6.78 -29.52 -11.13
CA ILE A 203 7.66 -30.13 -12.14
C ILE A 203 9.08 -29.56 -12.03
N GLY A 204 9.19 -28.23 -11.98
CA GLY A 204 10.47 -27.52 -11.89
C GLY A 204 11.11 -27.55 -10.50
N LYS A 205 10.46 -28.18 -9.51
CA LYS A 205 10.83 -28.16 -8.08
C LYS A 205 11.20 -26.75 -7.59
N SER A 206 10.49 -25.74 -8.08
CA SER A 206 10.85 -24.34 -7.92
C SER A 206 9.85 -23.62 -7.03
N GLN A 207 10.29 -23.31 -5.81
CA GLN A 207 9.48 -22.53 -4.86
C GLN A 207 9.10 -21.16 -5.42
N LEU A 208 10.00 -20.50 -6.15
CA LEU A 208 9.75 -19.17 -6.71
C LEU A 208 8.55 -19.17 -7.66
N LEU A 209 8.42 -20.20 -8.49
CA LEU A 209 7.30 -20.31 -9.43
C LEU A 209 5.98 -20.60 -8.71
N TYR A 210 6.04 -21.37 -7.62
CA TYR A 210 4.88 -21.60 -6.75
C TYR A 210 4.40 -20.31 -6.08
N LEU A 211 5.31 -19.37 -5.75
CA LEU A 211 4.92 -18.07 -5.21
C LEU A 211 4.04 -17.29 -6.19
N PHE A 212 4.37 -17.28 -7.49
CA PHE A 212 3.55 -16.60 -8.50
C PHE A 212 2.16 -17.22 -8.63
N SER A 213 2.05 -18.54 -8.50
CA SER A 213 0.76 -19.22 -8.42
C SER A 213 -0.05 -18.75 -7.22
N LEU A 214 0.57 -18.71 -6.04
CA LEU A 214 -0.10 -18.22 -4.83
C LEU A 214 -0.57 -16.78 -5.00
N PHE A 215 0.29 -15.87 -5.47
CA PHE A 215 -0.10 -14.48 -5.73
C PHE A 215 -1.33 -14.41 -6.63
N GLY A 216 -1.32 -15.13 -7.76
CA GLY A 216 -2.46 -15.18 -8.67
C GLY A 216 -3.73 -15.71 -8.00
N ALA A 217 -3.62 -16.79 -7.23
CA ALA A 217 -4.76 -17.42 -6.56
C ALA A 217 -5.42 -16.49 -5.54
N TYR A 218 -4.64 -15.85 -4.67
CA TYR A 218 -5.21 -14.96 -3.66
C TYR A 218 -5.72 -13.63 -4.24
N ILE A 219 -5.07 -13.11 -5.29
CA ILE A 219 -5.43 -11.82 -5.91
C ILE A 219 -6.66 -11.94 -6.81
N ALA A 220 -6.85 -13.07 -7.51
CA ALA A 220 -7.94 -13.24 -8.48
C ALA A 220 -9.35 -12.93 -7.93
N PRO A 221 -9.82 -13.52 -6.82
CA PRO A 221 -11.17 -13.23 -6.33
C PRO A 221 -11.31 -11.80 -5.77
N LEU A 222 -10.22 -11.17 -5.31
CA LEU A 222 -10.22 -9.78 -4.86
C LEU A 222 -10.42 -8.82 -6.04
N LEU A 223 -9.71 -9.07 -7.15
CA LEU A 223 -9.81 -8.27 -8.37
C LEU A 223 -11.15 -8.42 -9.09
N MET A 224 -11.78 -9.57 -8.96
CA MET A 224 -13.05 -9.92 -9.62
C MET A 224 -14.27 -9.67 -8.73
N SER A 225 -14.09 -9.08 -7.54
CA SER A 225 -15.19 -8.81 -6.62
C SER A 225 -16.12 -7.71 -7.17
N GLN A 226 -17.43 -7.98 -7.19
CA GLN A 226 -18.45 -7.02 -7.62
C GLN A 226 -19.11 -6.27 -6.44
N GLY A 227 -18.55 -6.38 -5.24
CA GLY A 227 -19.13 -5.80 -4.01
C GLY A 227 -20.24 -6.64 -3.37
N GLU A 228 -20.64 -7.76 -3.99
CA GLU A 228 -21.54 -8.73 -3.37
C GLU A 228 -20.82 -9.54 -2.28
N ASN A 229 -21.45 -9.71 -1.12
CA ASN A 229 -20.92 -10.48 0.01
C ASN A 229 -21.04 -12.01 -0.21
N SER A 230 -20.36 -12.52 -1.23
CA SER A 230 -20.30 -13.95 -1.57
C SER A 230 -19.17 -14.68 -0.82
N TYR A 231 -19.08 -14.47 0.49
CA TYR A 231 -18.01 -14.99 1.36
C TYR A 231 -17.91 -16.52 1.39
N ARG A 232 -19.03 -17.21 1.19
CA ARG A 232 -19.06 -18.68 1.08
C ARG A 232 -18.19 -19.16 -0.09
N PHE A 233 -18.36 -18.53 -1.26
CA PHE A 233 -17.56 -18.85 -2.45
C PHE A 233 -16.08 -18.54 -2.21
N LEU A 234 -15.77 -17.36 -1.65
CA LEU A 234 -14.40 -16.94 -1.33
C LEU A 234 -13.68 -17.95 -0.43
N PHE A 235 -14.31 -18.36 0.68
CA PHE A 235 -13.68 -19.29 1.62
C PHE A 235 -13.57 -20.72 1.11
N ILE A 236 -14.53 -21.19 0.30
CA ILE A 236 -14.40 -22.48 -0.40
C ILE A 236 -13.23 -22.44 -1.37
N TYR A 237 -13.16 -21.40 -2.19
CA TYR A 237 -12.08 -21.18 -3.15
C TYR A 237 -10.70 -21.17 -2.45
N MET A 238 -10.54 -20.38 -1.38
CA MET A 238 -9.28 -20.30 -0.63
C MET A 238 -8.93 -21.63 0.04
N THR A 239 -9.94 -22.36 0.55
CA THR A 239 -9.76 -23.69 1.13
C THR A 239 -9.16 -24.67 0.12
N ILE A 240 -9.62 -24.67 -1.13
CA ILE A 240 -9.06 -25.53 -2.19
C ILE A 240 -7.57 -25.26 -2.37
N PHE A 241 -7.16 -23.99 -2.47
CA PHE A 241 -5.75 -23.63 -2.58
C PHE A 241 -4.93 -23.97 -1.33
N ASN A 242 -5.52 -23.86 -0.14
CA ASN A 242 -4.88 -24.29 1.11
C ASN A 242 -4.67 -25.81 1.17
N VAL A 243 -5.60 -26.60 0.62
CA VAL A 243 -5.44 -28.06 0.49
C VAL A 243 -4.37 -28.41 -0.53
N ILE A 244 -4.32 -27.73 -1.69
CA ILE A 244 -3.24 -27.89 -2.67
C ILE A 244 -1.89 -27.56 -2.02
N PHE A 245 -1.82 -26.49 -1.24
CA PHE A 245 -0.64 -26.12 -0.46
C PHE A 245 -0.22 -27.21 0.53
N LEU A 246 -1.17 -27.79 1.27
CA LEU A 246 -0.89 -28.88 2.20
C LEU A 246 -0.32 -30.11 1.46
N PHE A 247 -0.91 -30.46 0.31
CA PHE A 247 -0.43 -31.55 -0.53
C PHE A 247 0.99 -31.30 -1.04
N MET A 248 1.25 -30.10 -1.57
CA MET A 248 2.59 -29.69 -2.01
C MET A 248 3.61 -29.72 -0.86
N SER A 249 3.19 -29.36 0.35
CA SER A 249 4.05 -29.37 1.54
C SER A 249 4.45 -30.77 2.00
N ARG A 250 3.77 -31.84 1.54
CA ARG A 250 4.22 -33.23 1.78
C ARG A 250 5.46 -33.56 0.96
N SER A 251 5.55 -33.05 -0.26
CA SER A 251 6.64 -33.35 -1.19
C SER A 251 7.78 -32.35 -1.09
N PHE A 252 7.50 -31.09 -0.73
CA PHE A 252 8.47 -30.01 -0.76
C PHE A 252 8.55 -29.24 0.57
N GLU A 253 9.77 -28.98 1.06
CA GLU A 253 10.05 -28.21 2.29
C GLU A 253 10.04 -26.70 2.06
N TRP A 254 9.16 -26.24 1.17
CA TRP A 254 9.12 -24.84 0.79
C TRP A 254 8.59 -23.97 1.93
N LYS A 255 9.51 -23.44 2.76
CA LYS A 255 9.17 -22.65 3.96
C LYS A 255 8.62 -21.26 3.62
N VAL A 256 9.24 -20.50 2.71
CA VAL A 256 8.78 -19.14 2.30
C VAL A 256 7.33 -19.12 1.82
N SER A 257 6.91 -20.09 1.02
CA SER A 257 5.53 -20.22 0.55
C SER A 257 4.55 -20.44 1.69
N ALA A 258 4.95 -21.16 2.74
CA ALA A 258 4.10 -21.38 3.89
C ALA A 258 3.83 -20.09 4.68
N TYR A 259 4.86 -19.25 4.86
CA TYR A 259 4.69 -17.91 5.42
C TYR A 259 3.76 -17.05 4.57
N LEU A 260 3.92 -17.07 3.24
CA LEU A 260 3.07 -16.28 2.34
C LEU A 260 1.62 -16.76 2.30
N VAL A 261 1.38 -18.08 2.30
CA VAL A 261 0.02 -18.63 2.40
C VAL A 261 -0.65 -18.18 3.69
N LEU A 262 0.05 -18.25 4.83
CA LEU A 262 -0.50 -17.78 6.09
C LEU A 262 -0.83 -16.29 6.03
N PHE A 263 0.11 -15.49 5.53
CA PHE A 263 -0.06 -14.04 5.38
C PHE A 263 -1.27 -13.69 4.50
N PHE A 264 -1.36 -14.24 3.29
CA PHE A 264 -2.46 -13.89 2.37
C PHE A 264 -3.83 -14.31 2.89
N ASN A 265 -3.97 -15.50 3.47
CA ASN A 265 -5.24 -15.90 4.07
C ASN A 265 -5.69 -14.91 5.14
N ASN A 266 -4.77 -14.49 6.02
CA ASN A 266 -5.10 -13.55 7.09
C ASN A 266 -5.45 -12.17 6.55
N VAL A 267 -4.73 -11.66 5.55
CA VAL A 267 -5.03 -10.36 4.91
C VAL A 267 -6.39 -10.39 4.23
N VAL A 268 -6.69 -11.44 3.45
CA VAL A 268 -7.98 -11.58 2.77
C VAL A 268 -9.12 -11.72 3.77
N TYR A 269 -8.94 -12.53 4.81
CA TYR A 269 -9.92 -12.68 5.87
C TYR A 269 -10.18 -11.36 6.61
N ALA A 270 -9.13 -10.63 7.00
CA ALA A 270 -9.24 -9.34 7.67
C ALA A 270 -9.95 -8.29 6.79
N GLY A 271 -9.62 -8.25 5.49
CA GLY A 271 -10.26 -7.35 4.53
C GLY A 271 -11.74 -7.65 4.36
N TRP A 272 -12.10 -8.93 4.20
CA TRP A 272 -13.49 -9.38 4.16
C TRP A 272 -14.23 -9.06 5.46
N MET A 273 -13.63 -9.38 6.61
CA MET A 273 -14.22 -9.21 7.93
C MET A 273 -14.56 -7.73 8.19
N ASN A 274 -13.65 -6.81 7.88
CA ASN A 274 -13.87 -5.38 8.03
C ASN A 274 -15.02 -4.86 7.16
N ALA A 275 -15.23 -5.45 5.98
CA ALA A 275 -16.25 -4.99 5.03
C ALA A 275 -17.60 -5.68 5.22
N SER A 276 -17.63 -6.91 5.75
CA SER A 276 -18.77 -7.82 5.52
C SER A 276 -19.08 -8.76 6.69
N LEU A 277 -18.34 -8.72 7.80
CA LEU A 277 -18.61 -9.56 8.97
C LEU A 277 -20.03 -9.35 9.56
N PRO A 278 -20.55 -8.10 9.70
CA PRO A 278 -21.88 -7.86 10.29
C PRO A 278 -23.03 -8.50 9.53
N GLU A 279 -22.87 -8.69 8.23
CA GLU A 279 -23.88 -9.28 7.34
C GLU A 279 -23.67 -10.79 7.13
N SER A 280 -22.68 -11.38 7.79
CA SER A 280 -22.31 -12.78 7.62
C SER A 280 -22.89 -13.68 8.71
N SER A 281 -22.88 -14.99 8.47
CA SER A 281 -23.18 -15.99 9.51
C SER A 281 -21.91 -16.44 10.23
N PHE A 282 -22.00 -16.71 11.54
CA PHE A 282 -20.87 -17.21 12.34
C PHE A 282 -20.17 -18.49 11.82
N PRO A 283 -20.88 -19.56 11.40
CA PRO A 283 -20.23 -20.87 11.20
C PRO A 283 -19.19 -20.90 10.07
N VAL A 284 -19.47 -20.28 8.94
CA VAL A 284 -18.59 -20.35 7.75
C VAL A 284 -17.21 -19.68 7.98
N PRO A 285 -17.12 -18.41 8.42
CA PRO A 285 -15.83 -17.77 8.69
C PRO A 285 -15.08 -18.44 9.83
N PHE A 286 -15.79 -18.96 10.85
CA PHE A 286 -15.18 -19.69 11.97
C PHE A 286 -14.61 -21.05 11.55
N ILE A 287 -15.34 -21.80 10.72
CA ILE A 287 -14.86 -23.07 10.14
C ILE A 287 -13.63 -22.81 9.26
N PHE A 288 -13.66 -21.75 8.45
CA PHE A 288 -12.53 -21.42 7.58
C PHE A 288 -11.23 -21.16 8.37
N ILE A 289 -11.26 -20.29 9.40
CA ILE A 289 -10.06 -20.01 10.21
C ILE A 289 -9.60 -21.24 11.00
N SER A 290 -10.52 -22.08 11.47
CA SER A 290 -10.21 -23.33 12.17
C SER A 290 -9.57 -24.36 11.24
N LEU A 291 -10.05 -24.46 10.00
CA LEU A 291 -9.49 -25.34 8.97
C LEU A 291 -8.10 -24.86 8.56
N LEU A 292 -7.92 -23.56 8.34
CA LEU A 292 -6.62 -22.97 8.04
C LEU A 292 -5.60 -23.28 9.15
N PHE A 293 -5.97 -23.02 10.40
CA PHE A 293 -5.16 -23.36 11.57
C PHE A 293 -4.78 -24.84 11.58
N THR A 294 -5.75 -25.73 11.37
CA THR A 294 -5.53 -27.18 11.30
C THR A 294 -4.57 -27.58 10.17
N ILE A 295 -4.67 -26.96 8.98
CA ILE A 295 -3.76 -27.20 7.86
C ILE A 295 -2.31 -26.87 8.24
N PHE A 296 -2.08 -25.75 8.93
CA PHE A 296 -0.74 -25.38 9.40
C PHE A 296 -0.21 -26.32 10.50
N MET A 297 -1.10 -26.79 11.37
CA MET A 297 -0.78 -27.80 12.39
C MET A 297 -0.38 -29.14 11.76
N LEU A 298 -1.14 -29.63 10.78
CA LEU A 298 -0.84 -30.87 10.05
C LEU A 298 0.44 -30.76 9.23
N ARG A 299 0.67 -29.63 8.56
CA ARG A 299 1.92 -29.38 7.81
C ARG A 299 3.14 -29.53 8.72
N ARG A 300 3.07 -29.04 9.96
CA ARG A 300 4.17 -29.17 10.93
C ARG A 300 4.55 -30.62 11.16
N VAL A 301 3.59 -31.53 11.25
CA VAL A 301 3.84 -32.98 11.41
C VAL A 301 4.64 -33.57 10.22
N PHE A 302 4.37 -33.12 9.00
CA PHE A 302 5.09 -33.60 7.81
C PHE A 302 6.55 -33.13 7.76
N ILE A 303 6.84 -31.94 8.29
CA ILE A 303 8.17 -31.32 8.22
C ILE A 303 9.04 -31.73 9.41
N LEU A 304 8.45 -31.93 10.59
CA LEU A 304 9.15 -32.36 11.81
C LEU A 304 9.90 -33.69 11.67
N LYS A 305 9.50 -34.54 10.72
CA LYS A 305 10.15 -35.83 10.46
C LYS A 305 11.47 -35.71 9.68
N ARG A 306 11.92 -34.48 9.36
CA ARG A 306 13.08 -34.22 8.51
C ARG A 306 14.12 -33.37 9.25
N PRO A 307 15.43 -33.67 9.10
CA PRO A 307 16.48 -32.87 9.73
C PRO A 307 16.50 -31.43 9.18
N ASP A 308 16.34 -30.44 10.06
CA ASP A 308 16.30 -29.03 9.68
C ASP A 308 17.71 -28.45 9.52
N HIS A 309 18.09 -28.15 8.28
CA HIS A 309 19.34 -27.46 7.93
C HIS A 309 19.14 -25.99 7.55
N SER A 310 17.91 -25.48 7.62
CA SER A 310 17.56 -24.16 7.08
C SER A 310 17.66 -23.05 8.14
N LYS A 311 17.95 -21.83 7.67
CA LYS A 311 18.01 -20.64 8.54
C LYS A 311 16.65 -20.05 8.89
N ILE A 312 15.56 -20.50 8.24
CA ILE A 312 14.22 -19.97 8.48
C ILE A 312 13.56 -20.86 9.53
N PRO A 313 13.32 -20.34 10.75
CA PRO A 313 12.79 -21.16 11.84
C PRO A 313 11.35 -21.57 11.56
N GLU A 314 11.08 -22.86 11.55
CA GLU A 314 9.73 -23.42 11.40
C GLU A 314 8.85 -23.11 12.63
N ASP A 315 9.48 -23.00 13.80
CA ASP A 315 8.80 -22.64 15.06
C ASP A 315 8.15 -21.26 15.02
N VAL A 316 8.73 -20.31 14.27
CA VAL A 316 8.18 -18.96 14.10
C VAL A 316 6.90 -19.02 13.27
N LEU A 317 6.86 -19.86 12.23
CA LEU A 317 5.66 -20.05 11.43
C LEU A 317 4.51 -20.66 12.25
N TYR A 318 4.83 -21.64 13.11
CA TYR A 318 3.87 -22.21 14.05
C TYR A 318 3.32 -21.14 15.00
N LEU A 319 4.19 -20.33 15.60
CA LEU A 319 3.78 -19.23 16.47
C LEU A 319 2.88 -18.23 15.73
N LEU A 320 3.26 -17.84 14.51
CA LEU A 320 2.44 -16.94 13.68
C LEU A 320 1.07 -17.53 13.37
N ALA A 321 0.98 -18.84 13.09
CA ALA A 321 -0.30 -19.50 12.82
C ALA A 321 -1.21 -19.52 14.06
N VAL A 322 -0.63 -19.72 15.25
CA VAL A 322 -1.33 -19.63 16.53
C VAL A 322 -1.85 -18.21 16.77
N VAL A 323 -0.97 -17.21 16.65
CA VAL A 323 -1.35 -15.79 16.83
C VAL A 323 -2.44 -15.38 15.84
N ALA A 324 -2.30 -15.77 14.56
CA ALA A 324 -3.30 -15.52 13.53
C ALA A 324 -4.68 -16.10 13.91
N TYR A 325 -4.72 -17.36 14.34
CA TYR A 325 -5.96 -18.01 14.76
C TYR A 325 -6.60 -17.34 15.98
N ILE A 326 -5.79 -16.95 16.96
CA ILE A 326 -6.24 -16.22 18.15
C ILE A 326 -6.82 -14.87 17.76
N CYS A 327 -6.11 -14.07 16.96
CA CYS A 327 -6.57 -12.74 16.57
C CYS A 327 -7.87 -12.80 15.75
N MET A 328 -7.91 -13.63 14.69
CA MET A 328 -9.09 -13.72 13.83
C MET A 328 -10.26 -14.39 14.56
N GLY A 329 -9.99 -15.41 15.36
CA GLY A 329 -11.01 -16.08 16.16
C GLY A 329 -11.57 -15.18 17.25
N HIS A 330 -10.75 -14.36 17.91
CA HIS A 330 -11.21 -13.37 18.87
C HIS A 330 -12.17 -12.38 18.20
N LEU A 331 -11.79 -11.77 17.08
CA LEU A 331 -12.63 -10.76 16.40
C LEU A 331 -13.96 -11.37 15.92
N THR A 332 -13.94 -12.59 15.40
CA THR A 332 -15.15 -13.29 14.96
C THR A 332 -16.04 -13.70 16.14
N VAL A 333 -15.47 -14.27 17.21
CA VAL A 333 -16.25 -14.67 18.39
C VAL A 333 -16.77 -13.44 19.14
N ASP A 334 -15.98 -12.37 19.27
CA ASP A 334 -16.38 -11.13 19.92
C ASP A 334 -17.57 -10.48 19.21
N HIS A 335 -17.58 -10.49 17.87
CA HIS A 335 -18.68 -9.94 17.10
C HIS A 335 -20.01 -10.70 17.29
N PHE A 336 -19.98 -12.04 17.24
CA PHE A 336 -21.21 -12.85 17.30
C PHE A 336 -21.61 -13.29 18.72
N TYR A 337 -20.64 -13.56 19.57
CA TYR A 337 -20.79 -14.11 20.92
C TYR A 337 -19.75 -13.52 21.90
N PRO A 338 -19.82 -12.22 22.24
CA PRO A 338 -18.83 -11.55 23.09
C PRO A 338 -18.53 -12.27 24.41
N SER A 339 -19.57 -12.79 25.07
CA SER A 339 -19.44 -13.55 26.34
C SER A 339 -18.66 -14.87 26.21
N PHE A 340 -18.49 -15.38 24.99
CA PHE A 340 -17.76 -16.61 24.71
C PHE A 340 -16.29 -16.37 24.35
N VAL A 341 -15.83 -15.12 24.25
CA VAL A 341 -14.41 -14.80 23.98
C VAL A 341 -13.44 -15.46 24.99
N PRO A 342 -13.69 -15.45 26.32
CA PRO A 342 -12.83 -16.16 27.27
C PRO A 342 -12.81 -17.68 27.06
N HIS A 343 -13.97 -18.26 26.69
CA HIS A 343 -14.10 -19.69 26.41
C HIS A 343 -13.33 -20.09 25.15
N PHE A 344 -13.34 -19.22 24.12
CA PHE A 344 -12.52 -19.40 22.93
C PHE A 344 -11.02 -19.45 23.30
N TYR A 345 -10.51 -18.50 24.10
CA TYR A 345 -9.11 -18.54 24.54
C TYR A 345 -8.77 -19.81 25.34
N LEU A 346 -9.67 -20.24 26.24
CA LEU A 346 -9.50 -21.47 27.00
C LEU A 346 -9.43 -22.71 26.09
N PHE A 347 -10.29 -22.77 25.08
CA PHE A 347 -10.27 -23.84 24.07
C PHE A 347 -8.94 -23.86 23.31
N VAL A 348 -8.43 -22.70 22.87
CA VAL A 348 -7.13 -22.61 22.18
C VAL A 348 -6.00 -23.08 23.10
N CYS A 349 -5.99 -22.66 24.37
CA CYS A 349 -5.00 -23.11 25.35
C CYS A 349 -5.04 -24.62 25.57
N LEU A 350 -6.24 -25.19 25.76
CA LEU A 350 -6.43 -26.63 25.93
C LEU A 350 -5.98 -27.40 24.67
N PHE A 351 -6.35 -26.92 23.48
CA PHE A 351 -5.93 -27.51 22.21
C PHE A 351 -4.40 -27.52 22.09
N LEU A 352 -3.73 -26.40 22.37
CA LEU A 352 -2.27 -26.31 22.31
C LEU A 352 -1.60 -27.20 23.35
N ALA A 353 -2.16 -27.31 24.55
CA ALA A 353 -1.67 -28.20 25.60
C ALA A 353 -1.77 -29.68 25.17
N LEU A 354 -2.93 -30.11 24.66
CA LEU A 354 -3.13 -31.46 24.14
C LEU A 354 -2.24 -31.75 22.93
N TRP A 355 -2.14 -30.80 22.01
CA TRP A 355 -1.25 -30.88 20.86
C TRP A 355 0.20 -31.09 21.30
N GLN A 356 0.66 -30.32 22.29
CA GLN A 356 1.99 -30.47 22.85
C GLN A 356 2.16 -31.86 23.49
N MET A 357 1.20 -32.33 24.30
CA MET A 357 1.26 -33.65 24.95
C MET A 357 1.42 -34.79 23.95
N ILE A 358 0.62 -34.79 22.88
CA ILE A 358 0.65 -35.84 21.84
C ILE A 358 2.02 -35.87 21.15
N PHE A 359 2.54 -34.70 20.76
CA PHE A 359 3.78 -34.62 20.00
C PHE A 359 5.05 -34.50 20.86
N THR A 360 4.96 -34.47 22.19
CA THR A 360 6.13 -34.58 23.10
C THR A 360 6.55 -36.00 23.42
N LYS A 361 5.67 -36.99 23.25
CA LYS A 361 5.97 -38.39 23.63
C LYS A 361 6.94 -39.13 22.68
N GLU A 362 7.24 -38.57 21.50
CA GLU A 362 7.99 -39.28 20.45
C GLU A 362 9.43 -38.77 20.18
N GLY A 363 10.05 -37.94 21.03
CA GLY A 363 11.48 -37.61 20.84
C GLY A 363 12.13 -36.62 21.80
N GLU A 364 13.30 -36.98 22.34
CA GLU A 364 14.15 -36.15 23.23
C GLU A 364 15.01 -35.13 22.47
N GLY A 365 14.42 -34.30 21.60
CA GLY A 365 15.15 -33.30 20.82
C GLY A 365 15.23 -31.90 21.47
N VAL A 366 16.35 -31.19 21.28
CA VAL A 366 16.52 -29.75 21.59
C VAL A 366 15.44 -28.89 20.91
N PHE A 367 14.98 -29.30 19.73
CA PHE A 367 13.89 -28.69 18.97
C PHE A 367 12.53 -28.82 19.68
N GLN A 368 12.26 -29.95 20.36
CA GLN A 368 11.05 -30.17 21.16
C GLN A 368 10.98 -29.20 22.35
N ARG A 369 12.08 -29.02 23.11
CA ARG A 369 12.16 -28.08 24.25
C ARG A 369 11.93 -26.62 23.84
N ARG A 370 12.45 -26.22 22.67
CA ARG A 370 12.26 -24.87 22.12
C ARG A 370 10.79 -24.61 21.78
N SER A 371 10.11 -25.58 21.16
CA SER A 371 8.69 -25.44 20.84
C SER A 371 7.77 -25.39 22.07
N ALA A 372 8.09 -26.16 23.10
CA ALA A 372 7.37 -26.12 24.39
C ALA A 372 7.48 -24.74 25.05
N SER A 373 8.68 -24.13 25.03
CA SER A 373 8.90 -22.79 25.57
C SER A 373 8.14 -21.69 24.81
N LEU A 374 7.98 -21.83 23.49
CA LEU A 374 7.22 -20.88 22.67
C LEU A 374 5.71 -21.03 22.85
N ALA A 375 5.21 -22.25 22.99
CA ALA A 375 3.81 -22.50 23.34
C ALA A 375 3.47 -21.97 24.74
N LEU A 376 4.38 -22.12 25.70
CA LEU A 376 4.24 -21.57 27.05
C LEU A 376 4.28 -20.03 27.06
N LEU A 377 5.15 -19.43 26.26
CA LEU A 377 5.23 -17.96 26.11
C LEU A 377 3.98 -17.39 25.41
N ALA A 378 3.44 -18.11 24.42
CA ALA A 378 2.15 -17.77 23.80
C ALA A 378 1.00 -17.88 24.80
N MET A 379 0.99 -18.91 25.64
CA MET A 379 0.00 -19.10 26.71
C MET A 379 0.06 -17.99 27.76
N ILE A 380 1.26 -17.59 28.19
CA ILE A 380 1.47 -16.46 29.11
C ILE A 380 1.02 -15.14 28.47
N SER A 381 1.34 -14.93 27.19
CA SER A 381 0.93 -13.72 26.45
C SER A 381 -0.59 -13.65 26.29
N LEU A 382 -1.26 -14.78 26.06
CA LEU A 382 -2.72 -14.91 26.02
C LEU A 382 -3.36 -14.58 27.37
N MET A 383 -2.81 -15.11 28.46
CA MET A 383 -3.28 -14.81 29.82
C MET A 383 -3.14 -13.32 30.17
N LEU A 384 -2.03 -12.69 29.77
CA LEU A 384 -1.81 -11.25 29.98
C LEU A 384 -2.71 -10.38 29.09
N THR A 385 -2.99 -10.81 27.86
CA THR A 385 -3.91 -10.10 26.95
C THR A 385 -5.35 -10.15 27.49
N ALA A 386 -5.79 -11.32 27.97
CA ALA A 386 -7.07 -11.47 28.66
C ALA A 386 -7.16 -10.60 29.92
N LEU A 387 -6.06 -10.44 30.66
CA LEU A 387 -5.98 -9.55 31.83
C LEU A 387 -6.03 -8.06 31.45
N SER A 388 -5.43 -7.67 30.32
CA SER A 388 -5.37 -6.28 29.84
C SER A 388 -6.71 -5.72 29.33
N MET A 389 -7.66 -6.59 28.98
CA MET A 389 -9.02 -6.22 28.56
C MET A 389 -9.83 -5.52 29.66
N PHE A 390 -9.33 -5.49 30.90
CA PHE A 390 -9.95 -4.80 32.03
C PHE A 390 -9.39 -3.39 32.34
N ALA A 391 -8.41 -2.85 31.58
CA ALA A 391 -7.76 -1.55 31.84
C ALA A 391 -8.17 -0.40 30.89
N ARG A 392 -8.07 0.88 31.32
CA ARG A 392 -8.34 2.09 30.47
C ARG A 392 -7.21 2.34 29.44
N ALA A 393 -7.56 2.90 28.27
CA ALA A 393 -6.71 2.98 27.08
C ALA A 393 -5.30 3.61 27.24
N PRO A 394 -5.07 4.75 27.94
CA PRO A 394 -3.70 5.31 28.07
C PRO A 394 -2.79 4.47 28.96
N TRP A 395 -3.35 3.88 30.01
CA TRP A 395 -2.62 3.03 30.96
C TRP A 395 -2.22 1.69 30.35
N GLN A 396 -3.01 1.17 29.41
CA GLN A 396 -2.65 -0.01 28.62
C GLN A 396 -1.36 0.20 27.81
N ILE A 397 -1.23 1.36 27.15
CA ILE A 397 -0.04 1.67 26.32
C ILE A 397 1.18 1.90 27.22
N THR A 398 1.03 2.67 28.30
CA THR A 398 2.12 2.89 29.27
C THR A 398 2.62 1.57 29.86
N ALA A 399 1.71 0.67 30.27
CA ALA A 399 2.08 -0.64 30.79
C ALA A 399 2.82 -1.48 29.75
N MET A 400 2.37 -1.49 28.49
CA MET A 400 3.02 -2.26 27.44
C MET A 400 4.44 -1.74 27.10
N VAL A 401 4.61 -0.42 27.03
CA VAL A 401 5.92 0.22 26.83
C VAL A 401 6.85 -0.06 28.00
N ALA A 402 6.35 0.07 29.24
CA ALA A 402 7.13 -0.17 30.44
C ALA A 402 7.57 -1.64 30.57
N VAL A 403 6.65 -2.61 30.39
CA VAL A 403 6.96 -4.04 30.46
C VAL A 403 7.98 -4.44 29.40
N THR A 404 7.77 -4.02 28.16
CA THR A 404 8.71 -4.31 27.06
C THR A 404 10.07 -3.66 27.31
N GLY A 405 10.07 -2.41 27.78
CA GLY A 405 11.26 -1.67 28.16
C GLY A 405 12.06 -2.37 29.26
N ILE A 406 11.40 -2.74 30.36
CA ILE A 406 11.98 -3.43 31.50
C ILE A 406 12.57 -4.79 31.09
N ILE A 407 11.86 -5.60 30.29
CA ILE A 407 12.37 -6.89 29.81
C ILE A 407 13.65 -6.69 28.98
N SER A 408 13.67 -5.70 28.09
CA SER A 408 14.86 -5.41 27.29
C SER A 408 16.03 -4.89 28.14
N PHE A 409 15.75 -4.00 29.09
CA PHE A 409 16.72 -3.41 30.00
C PHE A 409 17.35 -4.48 30.92
N LEU A 410 16.52 -5.29 31.59
CA LEU A 410 16.99 -6.39 32.44
C LEU A 410 17.74 -7.45 31.65
N GLY A 411 17.27 -7.78 30.44
CA GLY A 411 17.99 -8.68 29.54
C GLY A 411 19.40 -8.19 29.20
N ALA A 412 19.55 -6.87 28.97
CA ALA A 412 20.86 -6.25 28.71
C ALA A 412 21.73 -6.15 29.98
N PHE A 413 21.12 -5.83 31.12
CA PHE A 413 21.81 -5.69 32.40
C PHE A 413 22.34 -7.04 32.92
N GLU A 414 21.50 -8.09 32.90
CA GLU A 414 21.84 -9.43 33.41
C GLU A 414 22.51 -10.36 32.38
N ASP A 415 22.73 -9.91 31.13
CA ASP A 415 23.28 -10.74 30.03
C ASP A 415 22.45 -11.98 29.65
N ARG A 416 21.14 -11.95 29.91
CA ARG A 416 20.25 -13.07 29.59
C ARG A 416 19.77 -12.99 28.14
N LYS A 417 20.40 -13.78 27.26
CA LYS A 417 20.02 -13.88 25.83
C LYS A 417 18.55 -14.24 25.60
N SER A 418 17.94 -15.03 26.47
CA SER A 418 16.52 -15.39 26.36
C SER A 418 15.60 -14.18 26.49
N LEU A 419 15.90 -13.25 27.42
CA LEU A 419 15.12 -12.02 27.61
C LEU A 419 15.32 -11.03 26.45
N ILE A 420 16.55 -10.92 25.95
CA ILE A 420 16.86 -10.07 24.78
C ILE A 420 16.10 -10.55 23.54
N VAL A 421 16.07 -11.88 23.30
CA VAL A 421 15.32 -12.47 22.20
C VAL A 421 13.81 -12.32 22.38
N ALA A 422 13.30 -12.46 23.62
CA ALA A 422 11.89 -12.25 23.94
C ALA A 422 11.45 -10.79 23.76
N ALA A 423 12.35 -9.83 23.97
CA ALA A 423 12.05 -8.40 23.82
C ALA A 423 11.83 -7.97 22.36
N ILE A 424 12.39 -8.68 21.37
CA ILE A 424 12.28 -8.30 19.94
C ILE A 424 10.81 -8.29 19.44
N PRO A 425 10.02 -9.37 19.58
CA PRO A 425 8.62 -9.35 19.16
C PRO A 425 7.79 -8.36 19.98
N LEU A 426 8.08 -8.19 21.28
CA LEU A 426 7.38 -7.24 22.14
C LEU A 426 7.63 -5.78 21.72
N TRP A 427 8.88 -5.42 21.39
CA TRP A 427 9.20 -4.11 20.83
C TRP A 427 8.52 -3.89 19.48
N SER A 428 8.39 -4.93 18.65
CA SER A 428 7.69 -4.84 17.36
C SER A 428 6.21 -4.50 17.55
N ILE A 429 5.52 -5.19 18.47
CA ILE A 429 4.12 -4.91 18.83
C ILE A 429 3.99 -3.52 19.46
N THR A 430 4.90 -3.16 20.37
CA THR A 430 4.88 -1.86 21.05
C THR A 430 5.01 -0.70 20.07
N VAL A 431 5.96 -0.78 19.14
CA VAL A 431 6.14 0.23 18.09
C VAL A 431 4.92 0.31 17.19
N MET A 432 4.31 -0.83 16.82
CA MET A 432 3.09 -0.84 16.02
C MET A 432 1.92 -0.13 16.73
N VAL A 433 1.72 -0.41 18.02
CA VAL A 433 0.67 0.26 18.81
C VAL A 433 0.95 1.76 18.93
N LEU A 434 2.18 2.18 19.19
CA LEU A 434 2.55 3.60 19.24
C LEU A 434 2.21 4.30 17.91
N LEU A 435 2.59 3.71 16.77
CA LEU A 435 2.42 4.29 15.43
C LEU A 435 0.96 4.42 14.98
N PHE A 436 0.12 3.42 15.29
CA PHE A 436 -1.21 3.31 14.68
C PHE A 436 -2.38 3.54 15.65
N MET A 437 -2.26 3.19 16.93
CA MET A 437 -3.38 3.23 17.89
C MET A 437 -3.51 4.56 18.64
N GLN A 438 -2.54 5.48 18.52
CA GLN A 438 -2.58 6.78 19.20
C GLN A 438 -3.21 7.92 18.39
N ARG A 439 -3.66 7.67 17.15
CA ARG A 439 -4.18 8.71 16.24
C ARG A 439 -5.49 9.39 16.70
N GLY A 440 -6.10 8.93 17.79
CA GLY A 440 -7.36 9.46 18.33
C GLY A 440 -7.30 9.86 19.80
N MET A 441 -6.12 10.12 20.39
CA MET A 441 -6.02 10.72 21.73
C MET A 441 -5.78 12.23 21.62
N PRO A 442 -6.84 13.07 21.69
CA PRO A 442 -6.68 14.51 21.78
C PRO A 442 -6.48 14.86 23.25
N GLU A 443 -5.30 15.34 23.62
CA GLU A 443 -5.15 16.01 24.91
C GLU A 443 -4.36 17.29 24.69
N GLY A 444 -5.08 18.40 24.77
CA GLY A 444 -4.53 19.74 24.69
C GLY A 444 -3.31 19.88 25.58
N GLY A 445 -2.22 20.31 24.97
CA GLY A 445 -0.91 20.47 25.59
C GLY A 445 -0.01 21.26 24.65
N TRP A 446 1.23 21.51 25.07
CA TRP A 446 2.25 22.09 24.20
C TRP A 446 2.82 20.99 23.26
N PRO A 447 3.41 21.32 22.10
CA PRO A 447 3.88 20.35 21.07
C PRO A 447 4.87 19.25 21.48
N VAL A 448 5.31 19.25 22.74
CA VAL A 448 6.29 18.30 23.30
C VAL A 448 5.83 17.77 24.67
N LEU A 449 4.84 18.41 25.29
CA LEU A 449 4.33 18.09 26.63
C LEU A 449 2.89 17.60 26.51
N ASN A 450 2.71 16.48 25.80
CA ASN A 450 1.43 15.80 25.71
C ASN A 450 1.58 14.30 26.03
N SER A 451 0.44 13.65 26.29
CA SER A 451 0.40 12.23 26.65
C SER A 451 0.93 11.34 25.53
N ARG A 452 0.75 11.72 24.26
CA ARG A 452 1.29 10.98 23.10
C ARG A 452 2.82 10.99 23.08
N PHE A 453 3.45 12.15 23.08
CA PHE A 453 4.90 12.32 23.09
C PHE A 453 5.54 11.62 24.29
N TYR A 454 4.88 11.62 25.46
CA TYR A 454 5.33 10.88 26.63
C TYR A 454 5.56 9.38 26.35
N HIS A 455 4.64 8.69 25.68
CA HIS A 455 4.79 7.24 25.41
C HIS A 455 5.97 6.95 24.46
N TYR A 456 6.16 7.80 23.46
CA TYR A 456 7.31 7.70 22.54
C TYR A 456 8.63 7.99 23.23
N LEU A 457 8.66 9.02 24.07
CA LEU A 457 9.83 9.40 24.84
C LEU A 457 10.21 8.30 25.84
N LEU A 458 9.23 7.76 26.57
CA LEU A 458 9.42 6.65 27.51
C LEU A 458 10.03 5.43 26.80
N GLY A 459 9.47 5.05 25.65
CA GLY A 459 9.99 3.95 24.84
C GLY A 459 11.42 4.22 24.35
N ALA A 460 11.68 5.43 23.84
CA ALA A 460 13.00 5.84 23.39
C ALA A 460 14.05 5.80 24.52
N LEU A 461 13.68 6.21 25.74
CA LEU A 461 14.55 6.18 26.92
C LEU A 461 14.93 4.75 27.31
N PHE A 462 13.98 3.81 27.36
CA PHE A 462 14.27 2.40 27.63
C PHE A 462 15.18 1.77 26.57
N LEU A 463 14.96 2.07 25.29
CA LEU A 463 15.80 1.61 24.19
C LEU A 463 17.21 2.22 24.26
N ALA A 464 17.31 3.52 24.56
CA ALA A 464 18.58 4.22 24.72
C ALA A 464 19.37 3.69 25.92
N ALA A 465 18.69 3.40 27.04
CA ALA A 465 19.30 2.78 28.22
C ALA A 465 19.84 1.39 27.91
N THR A 466 19.03 0.53 27.28
CA THR A 466 19.45 -0.81 26.82
C THR A 466 20.66 -0.72 25.89
N PHE A 467 20.66 0.23 24.94
CA PHE A 467 21.82 0.48 24.07
C PHE A 467 23.05 0.95 24.85
N HIS A 468 22.90 1.86 25.82
CA HIS A 468 24.03 2.43 26.55
C HIS A 468 24.73 1.38 27.43
N ILE A 469 23.98 0.46 28.04
CA ILE A 469 24.53 -0.62 28.87
C ILE A 469 25.46 -1.53 28.06
N ARG A 470 25.07 -1.87 26.83
CA ARG A 470 25.81 -2.81 25.96
C ARG A 470 26.30 -2.15 24.66
N ARG A 471 26.74 -0.89 24.73
CA ARG A 471 27.13 -0.09 23.55
C ARG A 471 28.34 -0.62 22.78
N ASP A 472 29.13 -1.45 23.45
CA ASP A 472 30.29 -2.17 22.93
C ASP A 472 29.89 -3.31 21.97
N LEU A 473 28.73 -3.91 22.18
CA LEU A 473 28.21 -4.99 21.35
C LEU A 473 27.48 -4.47 20.10
N ARG A 474 27.85 -5.01 18.94
CA ARG A 474 27.28 -4.57 17.64
C ARG A 474 25.78 -4.84 17.52
N GLU A 475 25.30 -5.92 18.14
CA GLU A 475 23.89 -6.33 18.14
C GLU A 475 22.97 -5.29 18.79
N PHE A 476 23.49 -4.55 19.79
CA PHE A 476 22.71 -3.58 20.55
C PHE A 476 22.54 -2.24 19.84
N ARG A 477 23.29 -1.98 18.75
CA ARG A 477 23.13 -0.76 17.93
C ARG A 477 21.72 -0.60 17.37
N ALA A 478 21.00 -1.71 17.14
CA ALA A 478 19.62 -1.70 16.69
C ALA A 478 18.68 -0.97 17.67
N TYR A 479 18.88 -1.16 18.99
CA TYR A 479 18.10 -0.47 20.01
C TYR A 479 18.36 1.05 19.98
N GLY A 480 19.61 1.47 19.75
CA GLY A 480 19.95 2.89 19.59
C GLY A 480 19.30 3.53 18.35
N PHE A 481 19.29 2.83 17.21
CA PHE A 481 18.58 3.30 16.01
C PHE A 481 17.06 3.36 16.22
N LEU A 482 16.49 2.38 16.92
CA LEU A 482 15.07 2.35 17.21
C LEU A 482 14.66 3.47 18.18
N ALA A 483 15.49 3.79 19.17
CA ALA A 483 15.28 4.93 20.06
C ALA A 483 15.22 6.24 19.28
N LEU A 484 16.19 6.47 18.38
CA LEU A 484 16.24 7.64 17.52
C LEU A 484 15.02 7.72 16.59
N PHE A 485 14.62 6.57 16.02
CA PHE A 485 13.44 6.47 15.18
C PHE A 485 12.17 6.91 15.92
N LEU A 486 11.94 6.44 17.15
CA LEU A 486 10.77 6.82 17.94
C LEU A 486 10.70 8.34 18.22
N VAL A 487 11.84 8.98 18.51
CA VAL A 487 11.89 10.44 18.75
C VAL A 487 11.58 11.24 17.48
N ILE A 488 12.12 10.82 16.33
CA ILE A 488 11.85 11.48 15.04
C ILE A 488 10.36 11.34 14.68
N VAL A 489 9.79 10.14 14.82
CA VAL A 489 8.38 9.89 14.55
C VAL A 489 7.49 10.71 15.47
N ALA A 490 7.77 10.74 16.77
CA ALA A 490 7.03 11.56 17.72
C ALA A 490 7.02 13.03 17.28
N SER A 491 8.19 13.57 16.92
CA SER A 491 8.33 14.94 16.43
C SER A 491 7.53 15.21 15.15
N LEU A 492 7.49 14.24 14.22
CA LEU A 492 6.71 14.36 12.98
C LEU A 492 5.21 14.34 13.23
N LEU A 493 4.74 13.53 14.18
CA LEU A 493 3.33 13.45 14.56
C LEU A 493 2.87 14.72 15.27
N GLU A 494 3.68 15.29 16.18
CA GLU A 494 3.37 16.57 16.80
C GLU A 494 3.27 17.71 15.77
N ASN A 495 4.21 17.75 14.81
CA ASN A 495 4.13 18.72 13.72
C ASN A 495 2.88 18.54 12.83
N TYR A 496 2.35 17.31 12.70
CA TYR A 496 1.10 17.07 11.97
C TYR A 496 -0.08 17.78 12.66
N ASP A 497 -0.14 17.72 13.99
CA ASP A 497 -1.28 18.19 14.78
C ASP A 497 -1.21 19.71 15.04
N PHE A 498 -0.02 20.29 15.24
CA PHE A 498 0.15 21.72 15.58
C PHE A 498 0.20 22.69 14.39
N VAL A 499 0.57 22.24 13.19
CA VAL A 499 0.57 23.09 12.00
C VAL A 499 -0.85 23.16 11.43
N THR A 500 -1.67 24.04 12.02
CA THR A 500 -3.03 24.36 11.57
C THR A 500 -3.00 25.51 10.55
N GLY A 501 -3.65 25.33 9.40
CA GLY A 501 -3.84 26.40 8.41
C GLY A 501 -3.75 25.97 6.94
N ASP A 502 -2.64 25.36 6.52
CA ASP A 502 -2.43 24.95 5.10
C ASP A 502 -1.78 23.57 4.99
N VAL A 503 -2.47 22.67 4.27
CA VAL A 503 -2.00 21.31 3.96
C VAL A 503 -0.66 21.35 3.21
N SER A 504 -0.43 22.38 2.39
CA SER A 504 0.81 22.58 1.66
C SER A 504 1.97 22.88 2.59
N PHE A 505 1.74 23.74 3.59
CA PHE A 505 2.75 24.08 4.61
C PHE A 505 3.08 22.87 5.48
N ARG A 506 2.06 22.10 5.89
CA ARG A 506 2.22 20.85 6.66
C ARG A 506 3.10 19.83 5.93
N ARG A 507 2.95 19.68 4.61
CA ARG A 507 3.75 18.76 3.79
C ARG A 507 5.23 19.12 3.76
N LEU A 508 5.54 20.42 3.70
CA LEU A 508 6.91 20.94 3.74
C LEU A 508 7.54 20.75 5.12
N THR A 509 6.78 20.93 6.19
CA THR A 509 7.26 20.76 7.57
C THR A 509 7.85 19.39 7.83
N TYR A 510 7.30 18.29 7.30
CA TYR A 510 7.92 16.96 7.45
C TYR A 510 9.32 16.89 6.85
N SER A 511 9.54 17.53 5.70
CA SER A 511 10.86 17.57 5.07
C SER A 511 11.83 18.39 5.91
N TYR A 512 11.37 19.52 6.48
CA TYR A 512 12.18 20.34 7.38
C TYR A 512 12.56 19.63 8.68
N VAL A 513 11.64 18.88 9.31
CA VAL A 513 11.95 18.09 10.51
C VAL A 513 13.02 17.04 10.22
N LEU A 514 12.90 16.30 9.10
CA LEU A 514 13.91 15.31 8.71
C LEU A 514 15.27 15.96 8.39
N LEU A 515 15.27 17.11 7.72
CA LEU A 515 16.49 17.88 7.44
C LEU A 515 17.14 18.42 8.72
N PHE A 516 16.35 18.86 9.68
CA PHE A 516 16.84 19.30 10.99
C PHE A 516 17.57 18.15 11.71
N TYR A 517 16.95 16.98 11.82
CA TYR A 517 17.60 15.80 12.42
C TYR A 517 18.82 15.34 11.62
N ALA A 518 18.78 15.41 10.28
CA ALA A 518 19.94 15.10 9.45
C ALA A 518 21.13 16.03 9.78
N PHE A 519 20.88 17.34 9.86
CA PHE A 519 21.88 18.33 10.22
C PHE A 519 22.42 18.11 11.64
N ALA A 520 21.52 17.88 12.61
CA ALA A 520 21.84 17.62 14.01
C ALA A 520 22.68 16.35 14.22
N LEU A 521 22.62 15.39 13.29
CA LEU A 521 23.45 14.18 13.32
C LEU A 521 24.77 14.36 12.56
N ILE A 522 24.74 15.02 11.40
CA ILE A 522 25.92 15.20 10.53
C ILE A 522 26.95 16.10 11.19
N VAL A 523 26.54 17.24 11.75
CA VAL A 523 27.48 18.24 12.31
C VAL A 523 28.27 17.68 13.50
N PRO A 524 27.65 17.09 14.54
CA PRO A 524 28.39 16.39 15.59
C PRO A 524 29.11 15.15 15.06
N GLY A 525 28.58 14.46 14.06
CA GLY A 525 29.24 13.31 13.43
C GLY A 525 30.60 13.66 12.83
N PHE A 526 30.74 14.84 12.21
CA PHE A 526 32.03 15.35 11.76
C PHE A 526 32.90 15.88 12.91
N LYS A 527 32.33 16.66 13.84
CA LYS A 527 33.09 17.24 14.97
C LYS A 527 33.64 16.16 15.92
N LEU A 528 32.88 15.10 16.18
CA LEU A 528 33.23 14.02 17.11
C LEU A 528 33.90 12.83 16.42
N GLY A 529 34.13 12.90 15.10
CA GLY A 529 34.73 11.80 14.33
C GLY A 529 33.92 10.50 14.33
N ARG A 530 32.59 10.57 14.56
CA ARG A 530 31.72 9.38 14.67
C ARG A 530 31.06 9.06 13.33
N PRO A 531 31.52 8.04 12.58
CA PRO A 531 30.99 7.74 11.24
C PRO A 531 29.51 7.31 11.27
N LEU A 532 29.07 6.66 12.35
CA LEU A 532 27.67 6.23 12.50
C LEU A 532 26.70 7.42 12.44
N LEU A 533 27.00 8.53 13.12
CA LEU A 533 26.14 9.72 13.10
C LEU A 533 26.06 10.35 11.70
N ARG A 534 27.19 10.38 10.97
CA ARG A 534 27.24 10.90 9.60
C ARG A 534 26.41 10.05 8.64
N ILE A 535 26.56 8.72 8.71
CA ILE A 535 25.81 7.79 7.86
C ILE A 535 24.31 7.88 8.15
N THR A 536 23.90 7.96 9.42
CA THR A 536 22.49 8.10 9.80
C THR A 536 21.90 9.41 9.29
N GLY A 537 22.61 10.54 9.45
CA GLY A 537 22.13 11.82 8.93
C GLY A 537 22.08 11.87 7.39
N LEU A 538 23.07 11.30 6.69
CA LEU A 538 23.02 11.14 5.23
C LEU A 538 21.86 10.26 4.78
N SER A 539 21.51 9.24 5.56
CA SER A 539 20.35 8.38 5.28
C SER A 539 19.04 9.15 5.40
N LEU A 540 18.90 10.04 6.39
CA LEU A 540 17.74 10.93 6.52
C LEU A 540 17.60 11.88 5.31
N ILE A 541 18.71 12.43 4.80
CA ILE A 541 18.69 13.22 3.55
C ILE A 541 18.21 12.36 2.38
N GLY A 542 18.67 11.12 2.28
CA GLY A 542 18.19 10.16 1.28
C GLY A 542 16.68 9.94 1.36
N ILE A 543 16.10 9.83 2.56
CA ILE A 543 14.66 9.70 2.77
C ILE A 543 13.91 10.94 2.26
N VAL A 544 14.43 12.15 2.50
CA VAL A 544 13.82 13.40 2.00
C VAL A 544 13.80 13.42 0.46
N ILE A 545 14.90 12.99 -0.19
CA ILE A 545 14.97 12.89 -1.65
C ILE A 545 13.95 11.87 -2.17
N VAL A 546 13.88 10.70 -1.55
CA VAL A 546 12.90 9.66 -1.93
C VAL A 546 11.48 10.19 -1.78
N LYS A 547 11.16 10.87 -0.68
CA LYS A 547 9.85 11.50 -0.44
C LYS A 547 9.52 12.51 -1.54
N PHE A 548 10.47 13.35 -1.95
CA PHE A 548 10.27 14.33 -3.01
C PHE A 548 9.81 13.68 -4.32
N TYR A 549 10.48 12.63 -4.77
CA TYR A 549 10.09 11.92 -5.98
C TYR A 549 8.82 11.07 -5.82
N ALA A 550 8.64 10.44 -4.66
CA ALA A 550 7.53 9.53 -4.40
C ALA A 550 6.20 10.26 -4.19
N TYR A 551 6.23 11.48 -3.63
CA TYR A 551 5.02 12.19 -3.23
C TYR A 551 4.97 13.62 -3.77
N ASP A 552 6.01 14.43 -3.61
CA ASP A 552 5.95 15.86 -3.95
C ASP A 552 5.84 16.08 -5.47
N MET A 553 6.56 15.29 -6.28
CA MET A 553 6.44 15.31 -7.74
C MET A 553 5.06 14.92 -8.25
N TRP A 554 4.28 14.14 -7.49
CA TRP A 554 2.95 13.69 -7.89
C TRP A 554 1.88 14.78 -7.81
N VAL A 555 2.23 15.99 -7.36
CA VAL A 555 1.34 17.16 -7.37
C VAL A 555 1.52 17.98 -8.66
N LEU A 556 2.65 17.84 -9.36
CA LEU A 556 2.98 18.64 -10.55
C LEU A 556 2.12 18.25 -11.76
N ALA A 557 2.01 19.08 -12.81
CA ALA A 557 1.34 18.67 -14.05
C ALA A 557 2.09 17.50 -14.75
N LEU A 558 1.39 16.61 -15.47
CA LEU A 558 2.00 15.41 -16.08
C LEU A 558 3.21 15.73 -16.97
N ILE A 559 3.10 16.78 -17.79
CA ILE A 559 4.19 17.25 -18.67
C ILE A 559 5.39 17.72 -17.83
N VAL A 560 5.14 18.44 -16.74
CA VAL A 560 6.18 18.90 -15.82
C VAL A 560 6.85 17.73 -15.10
N ARG A 561 6.10 16.67 -14.74
CA ARG A 561 6.67 15.44 -14.17
C ARG A 561 7.58 14.71 -15.15
N ILE A 562 7.15 14.59 -16.41
CA ILE A 562 7.95 13.97 -17.48
C ILE A 562 9.23 14.77 -17.69
N ALA A 563 9.10 16.09 -17.87
CA ALA A 563 10.23 16.98 -18.08
C ALA A 563 11.19 16.94 -16.88
N ALA A 564 10.70 17.11 -15.66
CA ALA A 564 11.51 17.07 -14.45
C ALA A 564 12.18 15.69 -14.26
N GLY A 565 11.46 14.58 -14.43
CA GLY A 565 12.01 13.24 -14.29
C GLY A 565 13.11 12.93 -15.29
N LEU A 566 12.90 13.25 -16.58
CA LEU A 566 13.88 13.02 -17.63
C LEU A 566 15.08 13.96 -17.52
N THR A 567 14.85 15.27 -17.36
CA THR A 567 15.93 16.26 -17.29
C THR A 567 16.78 16.10 -16.03
N LEU A 568 16.14 16.00 -14.86
CA LEU A 568 16.85 15.81 -13.59
C LEU A 568 17.54 14.44 -13.54
N GLY A 569 16.91 13.40 -14.08
CA GLY A 569 17.54 12.07 -14.21
C GLY A 569 18.82 12.12 -15.05
N ILE A 570 18.78 12.78 -16.22
CA ILE A 570 19.95 13.00 -17.07
C ILE A 570 21.00 13.83 -16.33
N ILE A 571 20.63 14.94 -15.69
CA ILE A 571 21.55 15.80 -14.95
C ILE A 571 22.25 15.04 -13.82
N LEU A 572 21.53 14.23 -13.05
CA LEU A 572 22.09 13.43 -11.96
C LEU A 572 23.02 12.33 -12.48
N ILE A 573 22.66 11.65 -13.57
CA ILE A 573 23.54 10.68 -14.22
C ILE A 573 24.82 11.37 -14.71
N LEU A 574 24.70 12.51 -15.41
CA LEU A 574 25.84 13.29 -15.88
C LEU A 574 26.71 13.79 -14.72
N THR A 575 26.11 14.23 -13.62
CA THR A 575 26.80 14.66 -12.41
C THR A 575 27.54 13.51 -11.75
N ALA A 576 26.92 12.32 -11.69
CA ALA A 576 27.56 11.10 -11.19
C ALA A 576 28.77 10.71 -12.06
N LEU A 577 28.63 10.76 -13.38
CA LEU A 577 29.71 10.48 -14.33
C LEU A 577 30.84 11.51 -14.21
N PHE A 578 30.51 12.79 -14.07
CA PHE A 578 31.48 13.88 -13.85
C PHE A 578 32.23 13.68 -12.54
N TYR A 579 31.51 13.39 -11.46
CA TYR A 579 32.10 13.13 -10.14
C TYR A 579 33.06 11.95 -10.16
N GLN A 580 32.69 10.85 -10.83
CA GLN A 580 33.57 9.69 -11.02
C GLN A 580 34.82 10.04 -11.84
N LYS A 581 34.67 10.88 -12.87
CA LYS A 581 35.77 11.32 -13.75
C LYS A 581 36.76 12.25 -13.06
N PHE A 582 36.32 13.08 -12.11
CA PHE A 582 37.16 14.14 -11.50
C PHE A 582 37.45 13.96 -10.00
N LYS A 583 37.18 12.77 -9.43
CA LYS A 583 37.26 12.53 -7.97
C LYS A 583 38.61 12.93 -7.36
N GLU A 584 39.72 12.72 -8.07
CA GLU A 584 41.08 12.96 -7.54
C GLU A 584 41.42 14.45 -7.41
N LYS A 585 40.86 15.31 -8.28
CA LYS A 585 41.03 16.77 -8.22
C LYS A 585 40.09 17.42 -7.18
N LEU A 586 38.87 16.90 -7.03
CA LEU A 586 37.88 17.45 -6.11
C LEU A 586 38.26 17.26 -4.63
N VAL A 587 38.80 16.10 -4.27
CA VAL A 587 39.21 15.76 -2.89
C VAL A 587 40.34 16.66 -2.38
N LYS A 588 41.22 17.16 -3.27
CA LYS A 588 42.32 18.07 -2.90
C LYS A 588 41.92 19.54 -2.75
N THR A 589 40.80 19.96 -3.34
CA THR A 589 40.52 21.40 -3.57
C THR A 589 39.27 21.91 -2.85
N MET A 590 38.32 21.03 -2.52
CA MET A 590 37.09 21.41 -1.82
C MET A 590 37.01 20.73 -0.46
N ALA A 591 36.92 21.53 0.61
CA ALA A 591 36.51 21.02 1.91
C ALA A 591 35.12 20.35 1.79
N PRO A 592 34.91 19.15 2.38
CA PRO A 592 33.65 18.41 2.26
C PRO A 592 32.42 19.19 2.76
N THR A 593 32.63 20.21 3.59
CA THR A 593 31.62 21.19 4.02
C THR A 593 31.06 22.04 2.88
N LYS A 594 31.85 22.37 1.84
CA LYS A 594 31.41 23.15 0.67
C LYS A 594 30.58 22.29 -0.31
N LEU A 595 30.90 21.00 -0.43
CA LEU A 595 30.13 20.05 -1.25
C LEU A 595 28.75 19.74 -0.63
N LEU A 596 28.70 19.64 0.71
CA LEU A 596 27.45 19.53 1.47
C LEU A 596 26.60 20.80 1.30
N PHE A 597 27.23 21.98 1.26
CA PHE A 597 26.56 23.25 1.01
C PHE A 597 25.90 23.28 -0.38
N VAL A 598 26.55 22.76 -1.42
CA VAL A 598 25.97 22.67 -2.78
C VAL A 598 24.79 21.69 -2.85
N LEU A 599 24.84 20.56 -2.14
CA LEU A 599 23.71 19.61 -2.08
C LEU A 599 22.54 20.14 -1.26
N ILE A 600 22.81 20.89 -0.18
CA ILE A 600 21.79 21.59 0.61
C ILE A 600 21.19 22.74 -0.20
N PHE A 601 22.00 23.49 -0.95
CA PHE A 601 21.54 24.60 -1.79
C PHE A 601 20.76 24.10 -3.02
N ALA A 602 21.11 22.94 -3.58
CA ALA A 602 20.31 22.27 -4.62
C ALA A 602 18.97 21.73 -4.08
N GLY A 603 18.90 21.40 -2.77
CA GLY A 603 17.66 21.06 -2.08
C GLY A 603 16.83 22.26 -1.60
N LEU A 604 17.45 23.44 -1.46
CA LEU A 604 16.79 24.70 -1.06
C LEU A 604 16.43 25.62 -2.24
N ALA A 605 17.04 25.43 -3.41
CA ALA A 605 16.77 26.24 -4.59
C ALA A 605 15.59 25.68 -5.37
N LEU A 606 14.39 25.96 -4.86
CA LEU A 606 13.21 26.37 -5.63
C LEU A 606 12.16 26.75 -4.58
N PRO A 607 11.87 28.04 -4.36
CA PRO A 607 10.53 28.37 -3.89
C PRO A 607 9.61 27.85 -5.00
N ALA A 608 8.95 26.72 -4.75
CA ALA A 608 7.72 26.42 -5.45
C ALA A 608 6.72 27.48 -4.98
N SER A 609 6.86 28.70 -5.50
CA SER A 609 5.75 29.61 -5.58
C SER A 609 4.68 28.82 -6.30
N ALA A 610 3.63 28.44 -5.56
CA ALA A 610 2.47 27.79 -6.13
C ALA A 610 2.10 28.61 -7.36
N GLU A 611 2.18 27.98 -8.53
CA GLU A 611 1.75 28.61 -9.77
C GLU A 611 0.34 29.15 -9.52
N PRO A 612 0.06 30.42 -9.83
CA PRO A 612 -1.28 30.98 -9.60
C PRO A 612 -2.29 30.04 -10.24
N VAL A 613 -3.35 29.72 -9.50
CA VAL A 613 -4.33 28.71 -9.91
C VAL A 613 -4.81 29.04 -11.32
N ARG A 614 -4.46 28.21 -12.30
CA ARG A 614 -4.83 28.44 -13.70
C ARG A 614 -6.34 28.21 -13.82
N ILE A 615 -7.10 29.30 -13.79
CA ILE A 615 -8.58 29.29 -13.89
C ILE A 615 -9.05 28.50 -15.13
N LYS A 616 -8.24 28.50 -16.22
CA LYS A 616 -8.52 27.78 -17.47
C LYS A 616 -8.53 26.24 -17.38
N SER A 617 -8.01 25.62 -16.30
CA SER A 617 -8.07 24.15 -16.14
C SER A 617 -9.35 23.65 -15.48
N PHE A 618 -10.21 24.55 -15.00
CA PHE A 618 -11.49 24.21 -14.40
C PHE A 618 -12.60 24.29 -15.46
N LYS A 619 -13.47 23.28 -15.48
CA LYS A 619 -14.57 23.18 -16.46
C LYS A 619 -15.74 24.12 -16.12
N TYR A 620 -15.95 24.39 -14.83
CA TYR A 620 -17.00 25.27 -14.31
C TYR A 620 -16.34 26.38 -13.48
N PHE A 621 -16.73 27.63 -13.72
CA PHE A 621 -16.24 28.79 -12.99
C PHE A 621 -17.43 29.71 -12.66
N GLN A 622 -17.39 30.33 -11.48
CA GLN A 622 -18.38 31.30 -11.04
C GLN A 622 -17.65 32.47 -10.40
N GLU A 623 -17.96 33.68 -10.84
CA GLU A 623 -17.50 34.89 -10.15
C GLU A 623 -18.44 35.17 -8.98
N ILE A 624 -17.86 35.40 -7.81
CA ILE A 624 -18.58 35.63 -6.56
C ILE A 624 -18.23 37.02 -6.02
N THR A 625 -19.24 37.73 -5.52
CA THR A 625 -19.06 39.03 -4.85
C THR A 625 -19.25 38.81 -3.36
N ALA A 626 -18.25 39.18 -2.55
CA ALA A 626 -18.34 39.01 -1.10
C ALA A 626 -19.36 39.99 -0.50
N GLU A 627 -20.22 39.49 0.40
CA GLU A 627 -21.09 40.33 1.22
C GLU A 627 -20.27 41.03 2.32
N LYS A 628 -20.78 42.14 2.87
CA LYS A 628 -20.11 42.86 3.96
C LYS A 628 -19.95 41.94 5.18
N PRO A 629 -18.85 42.07 5.95
CA PRO A 629 -18.58 41.20 7.09
C PRO A 629 -19.74 41.23 8.09
N VAL A 630 -20.17 40.05 8.53
CA VAL A 630 -21.39 39.88 9.32
C VAL A 630 -21.16 40.10 10.82
N ASP A 631 -19.95 39.99 11.36
CA ASP A 631 -19.62 40.41 12.73
C ASP A 631 -18.11 40.39 13.00
N GLN A 632 -17.68 40.87 14.18
CA GLN A 632 -16.27 41.05 14.64
C GLN A 632 -15.40 39.77 14.74
N GLU A 633 -15.82 38.64 14.18
CA GLU A 633 -15.01 37.44 14.02
C GLU A 633 -14.86 37.07 12.53
N THR A 634 -13.63 37.16 12.02
CA THR A 634 -12.95 36.46 10.90
C THR A 634 -13.70 35.79 9.73
N ILE A 635 -15.00 36.01 9.50
CA ILE A 635 -15.80 35.41 8.44
C ILE A 635 -16.18 36.51 7.44
N TYR A 636 -15.69 36.36 6.20
CA TYR A 636 -15.86 37.34 5.13
C TYR A 636 -17.16 37.19 4.33
N GLY A 637 -18.04 36.27 4.73
CA GLY A 637 -19.37 36.05 4.14
C GLY A 637 -19.70 34.56 3.93
N THR A 638 -20.97 34.29 3.62
CA THR A 638 -21.48 32.96 3.26
C THR A 638 -21.96 33.00 1.82
N ILE A 639 -21.65 31.97 1.03
CA ILE A 639 -22.02 31.92 -0.38
C ILE A 639 -22.67 30.57 -0.66
N ASP A 640 -23.89 30.60 -1.21
CA ASP A 640 -24.55 29.39 -1.69
C ASP A 640 -23.82 28.90 -2.96
N LEU A 641 -23.40 27.64 -2.95
CA LEU A 641 -22.67 27.03 -4.07
C LEU A 641 -23.61 26.82 -5.27
N ASP A 642 -23.19 27.20 -6.47
CA ASP A 642 -23.97 26.89 -7.69
C ASP A 642 -24.14 25.38 -7.85
N GLU A 643 -25.35 24.96 -8.19
CA GLU A 643 -25.73 23.56 -8.28
C GLU A 643 -24.95 22.79 -9.35
N ASN A 644 -24.56 23.45 -10.46
CA ASN A 644 -23.72 22.83 -11.48
C ASN A 644 -22.30 22.61 -10.98
N VAL A 645 -21.78 23.53 -10.17
CA VAL A 645 -20.48 23.41 -9.53
C VAL A 645 -20.54 22.29 -8.48
N TYR A 646 -21.57 22.26 -7.63
CA TYR A 646 -21.72 21.23 -6.59
C TYR A 646 -21.88 19.82 -7.18
N ARG A 647 -22.81 19.62 -8.14
CA ARG A 647 -23.09 18.30 -8.73
C ARG A 647 -21.90 17.67 -9.45
N HIS A 648 -20.98 18.49 -9.96
CA HIS A 648 -19.83 18.03 -10.73
C HIS A 648 -18.50 18.16 -9.98
N SER A 649 -18.50 18.56 -8.71
CA SER A 649 -17.30 18.72 -7.89
C SER A 649 -17.36 17.83 -6.66
N TRP A 650 -16.23 17.18 -6.33
CA TRP A 650 -16.08 16.54 -5.02
C TRP A 650 -15.51 17.56 -4.01
N ARG A 651 -15.60 17.29 -2.69
CA ARG A 651 -15.15 18.23 -1.61
C ARG A 651 -13.71 18.76 -1.78
N TYR A 652 -12.85 18.05 -2.52
CA TYR A 652 -11.45 18.43 -2.76
C TYR A 652 -11.21 19.17 -4.09
N ASP A 653 -12.22 19.28 -4.96
CA ASP A 653 -12.13 19.89 -6.28
C ASP A 653 -12.53 21.38 -6.28
N LEU A 654 -13.15 21.84 -5.21
CA LEU A 654 -13.57 23.23 -5.05
C LEU A 654 -12.37 24.12 -4.65
N ARG A 655 -12.30 25.32 -5.23
CA ARG A 655 -11.26 26.31 -4.98
C ARG A 655 -11.89 27.70 -5.00
N VAL A 656 -11.83 28.41 -3.89
CA VAL A 656 -12.13 29.85 -3.86
C VAL A 656 -10.82 30.60 -4.10
N VAL A 657 -10.77 31.49 -5.08
CA VAL A 657 -9.54 32.21 -5.46
C VAL A 657 -9.82 33.71 -5.52
N HIS A 658 -9.00 34.51 -4.83
CA HIS A 658 -9.02 35.97 -4.92
C HIS A 658 -7.62 36.49 -5.23
N GLY A 659 -7.49 37.35 -6.25
CA GLY A 659 -6.19 37.88 -6.67
C GLY A 659 -5.14 36.80 -7.03
N GLY A 660 -5.57 35.65 -7.55
CA GLY A 660 -4.69 34.53 -7.91
C GLY A 660 -4.24 33.64 -6.74
N ARG A 661 -4.71 33.89 -5.51
CA ARG A 661 -4.44 33.05 -4.33
C ARG A 661 -5.70 32.31 -3.88
N ALA A 662 -5.53 31.04 -3.51
CA ALA A 662 -6.62 30.27 -2.92
C ALA A 662 -6.95 30.77 -1.51
N LEU A 663 -8.22 30.98 -1.22
CA LEU A 663 -8.73 31.35 0.10
C LEU A 663 -9.24 30.12 0.84
N PRO A 664 -9.04 30.02 2.16
CA PRO A 664 -9.66 28.98 2.98
C PRO A 664 -11.17 29.17 3.09
N TYR A 665 -11.92 28.07 3.10
CA TYR A 665 -13.38 28.08 3.23
C TYR A 665 -13.85 26.84 3.99
N LEU A 666 -15.05 26.91 4.58
CA LEU A 666 -15.77 25.79 5.19
C LEU A 666 -16.97 25.44 4.29
N LEU A 667 -17.17 24.16 4.03
CA LEU A 667 -18.36 23.64 3.33
C LEU A 667 -19.33 23.14 4.38
N GLU A 668 -20.55 23.65 4.35
CA GLU A 668 -21.65 23.20 5.18
C GLU A 668 -22.79 22.75 4.27
N ASP A 669 -23.28 21.52 4.49
CA ASP A 669 -24.38 20.95 3.72
C ASP A 669 -25.67 21.61 4.18
N LYS A 670 -26.27 22.45 3.33
CA LYS A 670 -27.50 23.18 3.65
C LYS A 670 -28.67 22.22 3.53
N GLN A 671 -29.19 21.76 4.67
CA GLN A 671 -30.36 20.89 4.71
C GLN A 671 -31.59 21.68 4.23
N ASP A 672 -31.91 21.61 2.94
CA ASP A 672 -33.11 22.22 2.38
C ASP A 672 -34.31 21.42 2.92
N GLU A 673 -35.12 22.01 3.80
CA GLU A 673 -36.23 21.36 4.55
C GLU A 673 -37.38 20.83 3.66
N GLY A 674 -37.16 20.59 2.37
CA GLY A 674 -38.18 20.07 1.46
C GLY A 674 -39.39 21.00 1.30
N LYS A 675 -39.25 22.28 1.65
CA LYS A 675 -40.23 23.32 1.29
C LYS A 675 -40.14 23.49 -0.23
N GLY A 676 -41.15 23.02 -0.96
CA GLY A 676 -41.21 23.20 -2.40
C GLY A 676 -41.04 24.68 -2.75
N LYS A 677 -40.17 24.98 -3.72
CA LYS A 677 -39.97 26.36 -4.17
C LYS A 677 -41.19 26.76 -4.99
N TRP A 678 -41.74 27.93 -4.67
CA TRP A 678 -42.91 28.47 -5.36
C TRP A 678 -42.43 29.38 -6.51
N GLY A 679 -42.78 29.01 -7.74
CA GLY A 679 -42.65 29.88 -8.90
C GLY A 679 -43.96 30.64 -9.15
N LYS A 680 -43.91 31.74 -9.91
CA LYS A 680 -45.11 32.47 -10.34
C LYS A 680 -45.50 32.04 -11.76
N PRO A 681 -46.70 31.47 -11.97
CA PRO A 681 -47.19 31.17 -13.31
C PRO A 681 -47.69 32.44 -14.01
N ASP A 682 -47.43 32.56 -15.30
CA ASP A 682 -47.87 33.68 -16.13
C ASP A 682 -49.14 33.31 -16.91
N VAL A 683 -50.16 34.16 -16.85
CA VAL A 683 -51.39 33.99 -17.64
C VAL A 683 -51.15 34.52 -19.04
N VAL A 684 -50.94 33.61 -19.99
CA VAL A 684 -50.66 33.95 -21.40
C VAL A 684 -51.95 34.19 -22.19
N PHE A 685 -53.05 33.56 -21.78
CA PHE A 685 -54.35 33.73 -22.43
C PHE A 685 -55.50 33.57 -21.43
N GLN A 686 -56.53 34.41 -21.60
CA GLN A 686 -57.79 34.28 -20.86
C GLN A 686 -58.98 34.61 -21.76
N ARG A 687 -60.06 33.83 -21.65
CA ARG A 687 -61.31 34.08 -22.40
C ARG A 687 -62.53 33.72 -21.56
N LEU A 688 -63.51 34.63 -21.53
CA LEU A 688 -64.83 34.39 -20.96
C LEU A 688 -65.72 33.66 -21.98
N THR A 689 -66.39 32.59 -21.56
CA THR A 689 -67.38 31.84 -22.34
C THR A 689 -68.77 31.98 -21.68
N ARG A 690 -69.82 31.46 -22.34
CA ARG A 690 -71.19 31.49 -21.80
C ARG A 690 -71.35 30.65 -20.52
N GLU A 691 -70.50 29.65 -20.33
CA GLU A 691 -70.59 28.66 -19.25
C GLU A 691 -69.42 28.73 -18.25
N GLY A 692 -68.42 29.60 -18.50
CA GLY A 692 -67.30 29.79 -17.58
C GLY A 692 -66.12 30.59 -18.16
N ARG A 693 -64.90 30.28 -17.75
CA ARG A 693 -63.66 30.94 -18.21
C ARG A 693 -62.58 29.93 -18.56
N ILE A 694 -61.79 30.28 -19.57
CA ILE A 694 -60.62 29.52 -20.01
C ILE A 694 -59.37 30.33 -19.69
N TYR A 695 -58.38 29.71 -19.04
CA TYR A 695 -57.05 30.27 -18.80
C TYR A 695 -55.98 29.37 -19.43
N VAL A 696 -54.95 29.97 -20.00
CA VAL A 696 -53.71 29.27 -20.37
C VAL A 696 -52.55 29.88 -19.60
N LEU A 697 -51.85 29.04 -18.84
CA LEU A 697 -50.72 29.39 -18.00
C LEU A 697 -49.42 28.90 -18.64
N ASP A 698 -48.40 29.75 -18.67
CA ASP A 698 -47.01 29.36 -18.87
C ASP A 698 -46.34 29.20 -17.51
N LEU A 699 -45.75 28.03 -17.29
CA LEU A 699 -45.12 27.65 -16.04
C LEU A 699 -43.63 28.02 -16.05
N PRO A 700 -43.10 28.51 -14.91
CA PRO A 700 -41.72 28.97 -14.82
C PRO A 700 -40.75 27.80 -15.03
N ALA A 701 -39.71 27.97 -15.84
CA ALA A 701 -38.76 26.89 -16.11
C ALA A 701 -38.19 26.26 -14.82
N ILE A 702 -38.31 24.94 -14.69
CA ILE A 702 -37.83 24.16 -13.53
C ILE A 702 -36.59 23.34 -13.90
N PRO A 703 -35.74 22.95 -12.91
CA PRO A 703 -34.54 22.13 -13.15
C PRO A 703 -34.84 20.80 -13.83
N GLU A 704 -33.87 20.27 -14.58
CA GLU A 704 -34.00 19.00 -15.30
C GLU A 704 -34.24 17.83 -14.32
N GLY A 705 -35.34 17.10 -14.52
CA GLY A 705 -35.83 16.03 -13.62
C GLY A 705 -36.88 16.48 -12.58
N ALA A 706 -37.02 17.78 -12.31
CA ALA A 706 -38.01 18.28 -11.36
C ALA A 706 -39.46 18.11 -11.86
N GLU A 707 -40.41 18.01 -10.93
CA GLU A 707 -41.85 17.90 -11.22
C GLU A 707 -42.65 19.04 -10.57
N TYR A 708 -43.66 19.55 -11.27
CA TYR A 708 -44.65 20.44 -10.66
C TYR A 708 -45.65 19.62 -9.85
N THR A 709 -45.89 20.05 -8.62
CA THR A 709 -46.66 19.28 -7.64
C THR A 709 -47.98 19.93 -7.25
N ARG A 710 -48.05 21.27 -7.15
CA ARG A 710 -49.28 21.98 -6.74
C ARG A 710 -49.39 23.35 -7.40
N LEU A 711 -50.54 23.68 -7.96
CA LEU A 711 -50.88 25.03 -8.44
C LEU A 711 -51.84 25.70 -7.45
N ALA A 712 -51.47 26.84 -6.88
CA ALA A 712 -52.39 27.62 -6.06
C ALA A 712 -53.36 28.42 -6.92
N VAL A 713 -54.62 28.45 -6.50
CA VAL A 713 -55.72 29.13 -7.18
C VAL A 713 -56.53 29.93 -6.17
N GLU A 714 -56.87 31.15 -6.52
CA GLU A 714 -57.65 32.05 -5.67
C GLU A 714 -58.64 32.89 -6.49
N ALA A 715 -59.87 32.99 -6.01
CA ALA A 715 -60.90 33.88 -6.55
C ALA A 715 -61.48 34.77 -5.44
N GLY A 716 -62.06 35.91 -5.82
CA GLY A 716 -62.74 36.80 -4.89
C GLY A 716 -64.10 36.25 -4.47
N GLY A 717 -64.41 36.31 -3.17
CA GLY A 717 -65.66 35.83 -2.59
C GLY A 717 -65.72 34.31 -2.38
N ASN A 718 -66.91 33.81 -2.02
CA ASN A 718 -67.16 32.37 -1.88
C ASN A 718 -67.37 31.74 -3.24
N TYR A 719 -66.80 30.56 -3.47
CA TYR A 719 -66.92 29.86 -4.74
C TYR A 719 -66.97 28.35 -4.58
N GLU A 720 -67.65 27.68 -5.51
CA GLU A 720 -67.58 26.25 -5.75
C GLU A 720 -67.53 26.05 -7.26
N MET A 721 -66.48 25.40 -7.77
CA MET A 721 -66.33 25.19 -9.21
C MET A 721 -65.52 23.94 -9.53
N ASN A 722 -65.84 23.35 -10.68
CA ASN A 722 -65.04 22.31 -11.32
C ASN A 722 -64.10 22.96 -12.33
N ILE A 723 -62.83 22.61 -12.24
CA ILE A 723 -61.80 23.05 -13.17
C ILE A 723 -61.28 21.85 -13.93
N LEU A 724 -61.54 21.83 -15.24
CA LEU A 724 -60.90 20.87 -16.14
C LEU A 724 -59.48 21.35 -16.45
N VAL A 725 -58.50 20.51 -16.14
CA VAL A 725 -57.08 20.83 -16.28
C VAL A 725 -56.49 19.99 -17.40
N SER A 726 -55.86 20.64 -18.37
CA SER A 726 -55.17 19.99 -19.49
C SER A 726 -53.74 20.50 -19.60
N GLU A 727 -52.80 19.61 -19.93
CA GLU A 727 -51.39 19.95 -20.17
C GLU A 727 -51.06 19.97 -21.64
N SER A 728 -49.99 20.70 -21.97
CA SER A 728 -49.36 20.59 -23.28
C SER A 728 -47.86 20.87 -23.28
N ALA A 729 -47.16 20.26 -24.24
CA ALA A 729 -45.82 20.65 -24.66
C ALA A 729 -45.82 21.75 -25.76
N ARG A 730 -46.93 21.94 -26.49
CA ARG A 730 -47.10 22.91 -27.58
C ARG A 730 -48.53 23.48 -27.59
N PRO A 731 -48.78 24.79 -27.78
CA PRO A 731 -50.11 25.40 -27.62
C PRO A 731 -51.28 24.78 -28.39
N GLU A 732 -50.99 23.97 -29.41
CA GLU A 732 -51.93 23.38 -30.37
C GLU A 732 -52.46 21.99 -29.98
N GLU A 733 -51.82 21.27 -29.05
CA GLU A 733 -52.21 19.90 -28.66
C GLU A 733 -52.47 19.78 -27.15
N TRP A 734 -53.70 19.50 -26.71
CA TRP A 734 -54.04 19.47 -25.29
C TRP A 734 -54.35 18.05 -24.82
N ARG A 735 -53.73 17.63 -23.71
CA ARG A 735 -54.02 16.36 -23.03
C ARG A 735 -54.68 16.64 -21.67
N GLY A 736 -55.88 16.11 -21.45
CA GLY A 736 -56.57 16.20 -20.17
C GLY A 736 -55.82 15.48 -19.05
N ILE A 737 -55.59 16.19 -17.93
CA ILE A 737 -55.00 15.65 -16.68
C ILE A 737 -56.11 15.18 -15.75
N GLY A 738 -57.21 15.94 -15.67
CA GLY A 738 -58.37 15.61 -14.85
C GLY A 738 -59.24 16.83 -14.53
N THR A 739 -60.38 16.59 -13.89
CA THR A 739 -61.29 17.62 -13.39
C THR A 739 -61.16 17.72 -11.88
N TYR A 740 -60.93 18.92 -11.37
CA TYR A 740 -60.72 19.18 -9.95
C TYR A 740 -61.82 20.09 -9.41
N PHE A 741 -62.47 19.65 -8.34
CA PHE A 741 -63.43 20.46 -7.62
C PHE A 741 -62.71 21.33 -6.59
N ILE A 742 -62.91 22.65 -6.66
CA ILE A 742 -62.39 23.61 -5.68
C ILE A 742 -63.54 24.42 -5.08
N HIS A 743 -63.47 24.67 -3.78
CA HIS A 743 -64.43 25.52 -3.07
C HIS A 743 -63.73 26.46 -2.09
N LYS A 744 -64.33 27.57 -1.69
CA LYS A 744 -63.85 28.47 -0.62
C LYS A 744 -65.06 29.15 0.04
N TYR A 745 -65.12 29.13 1.37
CA TYR A 745 -66.14 29.81 2.17
C TYR A 745 -65.50 30.80 3.15
N GLU A 746 -66.26 31.78 3.65
CA GLU A 746 -65.81 32.99 4.38
C GLU A 746 -64.87 32.78 5.58
N ASN A 747 -64.76 31.58 6.14
CA ASN A 747 -63.87 31.26 7.27
C ASN A 747 -62.59 30.49 6.91
N GLU A 748 -62.31 30.25 5.62
CA GLU A 748 -61.09 29.55 5.18
C GLU A 748 -59.99 30.52 4.71
N SER A 749 -58.93 30.64 5.50
CA SER A 749 -57.73 31.43 5.18
C SER A 749 -56.72 30.72 4.26
N GLN A 750 -56.92 29.43 3.97
CA GLN A 750 -55.98 28.62 3.20
C GLN A 750 -56.20 28.77 1.68
N LYS A 751 -55.12 29.05 0.95
CA LYS A 751 -55.08 29.01 -0.52
C LYS A 751 -55.42 27.61 -0.99
N LYS A 752 -56.40 27.48 -1.90
CA LYS A 752 -56.72 26.18 -2.50
C LYS A 752 -55.69 25.82 -3.55
N THR A 753 -55.26 24.56 -3.58
CA THR A 753 -54.25 24.08 -4.51
C THR A 753 -54.78 22.94 -5.35
N ILE A 754 -54.52 22.98 -6.65
CA ILE A 754 -54.75 21.87 -7.58
C ILE A 754 -53.49 20.98 -7.56
N PRO A 755 -53.59 19.70 -7.19
CA PRO A 755 -52.44 18.79 -7.22
C PRO A 755 -52.09 18.44 -8.68
N LEU A 756 -50.83 18.62 -9.01
CA LEU A 756 -50.23 18.37 -10.32
C LEU A 756 -49.16 17.26 -10.19
N ARG A 757 -48.88 16.56 -11.29
CA ARG A 757 -47.76 15.62 -11.43
C ARG A 757 -47.15 15.74 -12.82
N LEU A 758 -46.60 16.92 -13.11
CA LEU A 758 -46.14 17.27 -14.45
C LEU A 758 -44.60 17.28 -14.50
N LYS A 759 -44.03 16.45 -15.37
CA LYS A 759 -42.59 16.43 -15.68
C LYS A 759 -42.33 17.22 -16.96
N GLY A 760 -41.64 18.37 -16.84
CA GLY A 760 -41.07 19.10 -17.98
C GLY A 760 -42.04 19.70 -19.01
N ARG A 761 -43.35 19.76 -18.75
CA ARG A 761 -44.35 20.39 -19.64
C ARG A 761 -44.68 21.80 -19.13
N ARG A 762 -44.57 22.81 -20.01
CA ARG A 762 -44.62 24.24 -19.64
C ARG A 762 -46.01 24.87 -19.70
N PHE A 763 -46.96 24.33 -20.46
CA PHE A 763 -48.28 24.96 -20.63
C PHE A 763 -49.39 24.19 -19.93
N LEU A 764 -50.24 24.92 -19.21
CA LEU A 764 -51.44 24.42 -18.55
C LEU A 764 -52.68 25.18 -19.04
N ARG A 765 -53.74 24.46 -19.42
CA ARG A 765 -55.06 25.02 -19.75
C ARG A 765 -56.05 24.64 -18.68
N LEU A 766 -56.79 25.64 -18.20
CA LEU A 766 -57.78 25.53 -17.14
C LEU A 766 -59.13 26.01 -17.68
N GLU A 767 -60.14 25.15 -17.63
CA GLU A 767 -61.50 25.50 -18.01
C GLU A 767 -62.41 25.40 -16.79
N THR A 768 -63.01 26.52 -16.41
CA THR A 768 -63.92 26.61 -15.27
C THR A 768 -65.36 26.47 -15.73
N ASN A 769 -66.23 25.92 -14.88
CA ASN A 769 -67.69 25.98 -15.05
C ASN A 769 -68.33 27.20 -14.35
N SER A 770 -67.53 28.25 -14.12
CA SER A 770 -67.94 29.47 -13.42
C SER A 770 -67.32 30.70 -14.06
N THR A 771 -68.07 31.81 -14.09
CA THR A 771 -67.63 33.09 -14.67
C THR A 771 -66.79 33.94 -13.71
N LEU A 772 -66.54 33.46 -12.49
CA LEU A 772 -65.66 34.09 -11.50
C LEU A 772 -64.20 34.18 -12.00
N SER A 773 -63.54 35.28 -11.65
CA SER A 773 -62.15 35.52 -12.03
C SER A 773 -61.20 34.78 -11.08
N LEU A 774 -60.30 33.97 -11.63
CA LEU A 774 -59.26 33.27 -10.87
C LEU A 774 -57.93 34.00 -10.99
N THR A 775 -57.13 33.90 -9.94
CA THR A 775 -55.74 34.35 -9.83
C THR A 775 -54.87 33.17 -9.41
N PHE A 776 -53.62 33.18 -9.87
CA PHE A 776 -52.68 32.07 -9.69
C PHE A 776 -51.46 32.54 -8.89
N PRO A 777 -51.55 32.58 -7.54
CA PRO A 777 -50.52 33.19 -6.70
C PRO A 777 -49.20 32.41 -6.67
N GLY A 778 -49.16 31.16 -7.15
CA GLY A 778 -47.92 30.43 -7.33
C GLY A 778 -48.09 28.97 -7.72
N ILE A 779 -47.00 28.34 -8.15
CA ILE A 779 -46.89 26.92 -8.45
C ILE A 779 -45.69 26.31 -7.70
N GLU A 780 -45.91 25.21 -7.01
CA GLU A 780 -44.90 24.45 -6.27
C GLU A 780 -44.25 23.42 -7.21
N PHE A 781 -42.92 23.33 -7.17
CA PHE A 781 -42.16 22.26 -7.83
C PHE A 781 -41.21 21.57 -6.86
N ARG A 782 -40.91 20.29 -7.14
CA ARG A 782 -40.02 19.45 -6.33
C ARG A 782 -38.88 18.87 -7.19
N PRO A 783 -37.61 19.01 -6.78
CA PRO A 783 -36.48 18.35 -7.45
C PRO A 783 -36.56 16.82 -7.32
N GLU A 784 -36.04 16.09 -8.32
CA GLU A 784 -35.90 14.64 -8.24
C GLU A 784 -34.70 14.27 -7.33
N GLY A 785 -34.98 13.70 -6.16
CA GLY A 785 -33.95 13.16 -5.25
C GLY A 785 -33.61 14.03 -4.03
N ARG A 786 -32.98 13.41 -3.02
CA ARG A 786 -32.41 14.10 -1.86
C ARG A 786 -31.26 14.98 -2.35
N VAL A 787 -31.47 16.29 -2.34
CA VAL A 787 -30.37 17.26 -2.38
C VAL A 787 -29.77 17.26 -0.98
N THR A 788 -28.60 16.65 -0.83
CA THR A 788 -27.74 16.75 0.36
C THR A 788 -26.78 17.89 0.22
#